data_AF-A0A4Y2P2C3-F1
#
_entry.id   AF-A0A4Y2P2C3-F1
#
_cell.length_a   1.000
_cell.length_b   1.000
_cell.length_c   1.000
_cell.angle_alpha   90.00
_cell.angle_beta   90.00
_cell.angle_gamma   90.00
#
_symmetry.space_group_name_H-M   'P 1'
#
loop_
_entity.id
_entity.type
_entity.pdbx_description
1 polymer ?
#
loop_
_entity_poly.entity_id
_entity_poly.type
_entity_poly.pdbx_seq_one_letter_code
_entity_poly.pdbx_strand_id
1 'polypeptide(L)'
;MDSEEYSESNSSYEDISDESDSDEDTLDAARNWCRIDQENLAPPPPRFPFSGNPGLNTRMDGSSPIEFFCIFFDDDIVGYIASETNRYAEDFIEKNDLTPSSRVQKWKDVDSSEIRVFLGIIILQGIVQKPLQKWYWSQRPLLSTPYLKQRMSEKRFSIIMKFLHFTNNEIIDLETHPQPGLRKVYEVYDAINRKFKSSYVPERDVSVDESLLLYKGRLGCKQYLPKKRARFWIKFYQLCESSSGYIWNSLIYTGKDMPLWNESPKYKSTTNIVMTLLEDLIDKGYCVTLDNFYTSPELAELLLSHRTDIYGTLRPNRICVPEEIKKGTLKKGEIVGFQKGKICVMKYMDKKPICILSTVHNTVIVEQEKKRKKTHGKSERIVSKNPQAIIDYNLTMGGVDKADQCLSYYPTVRNQQKKYYLKIFRQILNQSVWNSFVLYKKNGGTMSHLDFRLQLVEELAKIYGESKHSSQNTTSSDRLTGRHFPSHIQPTQKKKAPTKICIVCSQKFNEKGQRVRKESRYYSLVYGACFLVLLSLSNGSNEKDSCGKNEKPLALLDMAEDLVSKAKLHYPTCSNDSKALNLSNCANKVKTLTYLEFTKKLIEEAKESLSICESCGERPRDCSEVLANGHNRSGVYTIHPISRYTVAKSVDVYCDMDTAGGGWTVIQRRGKFPPQQNFNRGWQEYKIGFGNITKEFWLGNDYIYALSNQGPCEIRFDLKDAKGNRHFAVYKNFRIEDENSSYTLRVSGYNGNAGDGFAFHNGKKFSTKDRGFTQAADHLHGASWHMDWAHVHLNGIYQPGVDEPKSIHWWVWLKNVGLAFTEMKVRLR
;
A
#
# COMPACT_ATOMS: atom_id res chain seq x y z
N MET A 1 -17.04 27.91 -45.58
CA MET A 1 -17.47 27.57 -46.95
C MET A 1 -16.66 26.39 -47.42
N ASP A 2 -17.15 25.73 -48.45
CA ASP A 2 -16.58 24.52 -49.07
C ASP A 2 -16.71 23.28 -48.17
N SER A 3 -17.98 22.90 -48.04
CA SER A 3 -18.45 21.55 -47.75
C SER A 3 -18.28 20.68 -48.99
N GLU A 4 -17.55 19.56 -48.87
CA GLU A 4 -17.67 18.43 -49.79
C GLU A 4 -18.26 17.22 -49.05
N GLU A 5 -19.37 16.72 -49.57
CA GLU A 5 -19.97 15.46 -49.16
C GLU A 5 -19.06 14.31 -49.61
N TYR A 6 -18.77 13.37 -48.70
CA TYR A 6 -18.25 12.06 -49.10
C TYR A 6 -19.25 10.98 -48.73
N SER A 7 -19.57 10.18 -49.74
CA SER A 7 -20.65 9.22 -49.78
C SER A 7 -20.50 8.06 -48.81
N GLU A 8 -21.63 7.53 -48.36
CA GLU A 8 -21.69 6.29 -47.60
C GLU A 8 -21.12 5.13 -48.42
N SER A 9 -20.01 4.56 -47.94
CA SER A 9 -19.53 3.25 -48.37
C SER A 9 -19.42 2.35 -47.14
N ASN A 10 -20.31 1.36 -47.08
CA ASN A 10 -20.24 0.28 -46.09
C ASN A 10 -18.97 -0.55 -46.35
N SER A 11 -17.87 -0.25 -45.64
CA SER A 11 -16.83 -1.25 -45.44
C SER A 11 -17.28 -2.20 -44.32
N SER A 12 -17.86 -3.31 -44.76
CA SER A 12 -18.09 -4.51 -43.96
C SER A 12 -16.81 -4.94 -43.24
N TYR A 13 -16.98 -5.74 -42.19
CA TYR A 13 -15.86 -6.48 -41.62
C TYR A 13 -15.26 -7.36 -42.71
N GLU A 14 -14.04 -7.08 -43.13
CA GLU A 14 -13.16 -8.15 -43.60
C GLU A 14 -12.82 -9.01 -42.37
N ASP A 15 -13.70 -9.97 -42.11
CA ASP A 15 -13.28 -11.21 -41.49
C ASP A 15 -12.09 -11.74 -42.29
N ILE A 16 -11.03 -12.18 -41.61
CA ILE A 16 -10.07 -13.09 -42.22
C ILE A 16 -10.75 -14.46 -42.23
N SER A 17 -11.69 -14.60 -43.15
CA SER A 17 -12.11 -15.88 -43.70
C SER A 17 -11.03 -16.30 -44.69
N ASP A 18 -10.11 -17.15 -44.24
CA ASP A 18 -9.34 -17.98 -45.16
C ASP A 18 -10.32 -19.01 -45.75
N GLU A 19 -11.11 -18.57 -46.73
CA GLU A 19 -11.81 -19.44 -47.68
C GLU A 19 -10.80 -19.89 -48.73
N SER A 20 -10.36 -21.14 -48.60
CA SER A 20 -9.79 -21.90 -49.70
C SER A 20 -10.60 -23.19 -49.80
N ASP A 21 -11.71 -23.14 -50.54
CA ASP A 21 -12.43 -24.33 -50.95
C ASP A 21 -11.55 -25.15 -51.88
N SER A 22 -11.39 -26.43 -51.53
CA SER A 22 -11.16 -27.50 -52.49
C SER A 22 -12.15 -28.60 -52.15
N ASP A 23 -13.23 -28.66 -52.92
CA ASP A 23 -14.23 -29.74 -52.85
C ASP A 23 -13.58 -31.07 -53.25
N GLU A 24 -13.13 -31.83 -52.26
CA GLU A 24 -12.96 -33.28 -52.36
C GLU A 24 -13.28 -33.90 -50.98
N ASP A 25 -14.11 -34.96 -51.00
CA ASP A 25 -14.56 -35.76 -49.84
C ASP A 25 -15.51 -35.14 -48.81
N THR A 26 -16.75 -34.85 -49.25
CA THR A 26 -17.96 -34.86 -48.40
C THR A 26 -18.37 -36.27 -47.92
N LEU A 27 -17.53 -37.29 -48.12
CA LEU A 27 -17.93 -38.71 -48.13
C LEU A 27 -17.25 -39.60 -47.07
N ASP A 28 -16.73 -39.03 -45.97
CA ASP A 28 -16.57 -39.80 -44.72
C ASP A 28 -17.26 -39.12 -43.53
N ALA A 29 -18.56 -38.86 -43.75
CA ALA A 29 -19.44 -38.18 -42.82
C ALA A 29 -19.47 -38.82 -41.43
N ALA A 30 -19.26 -37.99 -40.41
CA ALA A 30 -19.89 -38.12 -39.09
C ALA A 30 -19.85 -39.50 -38.41
N ARG A 31 -18.71 -40.23 -38.42
CA ARG A 31 -18.51 -41.51 -37.70
C ARG A 31 -18.17 -41.35 -36.21
N ASN A 32 -19.03 -41.51 -35.21
CA ASN A 32 -20.49 -41.44 -35.13
C ASN A 32 -20.83 -40.40 -34.05
N TRP A 33 -21.39 -39.24 -34.43
CA TRP A 33 -21.97 -38.30 -33.45
C TRP A 33 -23.31 -38.88 -32.97
N CYS A 34 -23.31 -39.60 -31.85
CA CYS A 34 -24.53 -40.17 -31.29
C CYS A 34 -25.34 -39.08 -30.58
N ARG A 35 -26.61 -38.90 -30.95
CA ARG A 35 -27.53 -38.03 -30.23
C ARG A 35 -27.78 -38.61 -28.82
N ILE A 36 -27.70 -37.76 -27.81
CA ILE A 36 -27.83 -38.16 -26.40
C ILE A 36 -29.31 -38.26 -26.03
N ASP A 37 -29.74 -39.45 -25.62
CA ASP A 37 -31.04 -39.66 -24.99
C ASP A 37 -31.10 -38.91 -23.64
N GLN A 38 -32.14 -38.08 -23.47
CA GLN A 38 -32.33 -37.30 -22.24
C GLN A 38 -33.09 -38.08 -21.16
N GLU A 39 -33.76 -39.18 -21.52
CA GLU A 39 -34.45 -40.05 -20.57
C GLU A 39 -33.48 -41.05 -19.92
N ASN A 40 -32.47 -41.52 -20.68
CA ASN A 40 -31.44 -42.45 -20.20
C ASN A 40 -30.02 -41.86 -20.33
N LEU A 41 -29.70 -40.85 -19.50
CA LEU A 41 -28.38 -40.21 -19.51
C LEU A 41 -27.27 -41.15 -18.99
N ALA A 42 -26.31 -41.45 -19.86
CA ALA A 42 -25.03 -42.04 -19.46
C ALA A 42 -24.28 -41.14 -18.47
N PRO A 43 -23.47 -41.69 -17.53
CA PRO A 43 -22.67 -40.88 -16.61
C PRO A 43 -21.69 -39.95 -17.36
N PRO A 44 -21.34 -38.78 -16.79
CA PRO A 44 -20.39 -37.87 -17.43
C PRO A 44 -19.02 -38.54 -17.62
N PRO A 45 -18.29 -38.24 -18.71
CA PRO A 45 -17.01 -38.89 -18.96
C PRO A 45 -15.99 -38.62 -17.85
N PRO A 46 -15.19 -39.62 -17.43
CA PRO A 46 -14.21 -39.43 -16.38
C PRO A 46 -13.11 -38.45 -16.80
N ARG A 47 -12.76 -37.54 -15.89
CA ARG A 47 -11.59 -36.66 -16.03
C ARG A 47 -10.29 -37.47 -16.08
N PHE A 48 -9.29 -36.96 -16.79
CA PHE A 48 -7.97 -37.58 -16.75
C PHE A 48 -7.35 -37.52 -15.33
N PRO A 49 -6.55 -38.50 -14.92
CA PRO A 49 -5.81 -38.45 -13.66
C PRO A 49 -4.89 -37.23 -13.64
N PHE A 50 -5.07 -36.36 -12.64
CA PHE A 50 -4.25 -35.17 -12.46
C PHE A 50 -2.94 -35.53 -11.76
N SER A 51 -1.80 -35.19 -12.38
CA SER A 51 -0.45 -35.50 -11.87
C SER A 51 0.30 -34.29 -11.31
N GLY A 52 -0.29 -33.09 -11.36
CA GLY A 52 0.27 -31.90 -10.74
C GLY A 52 0.14 -31.93 -9.21
N ASN A 53 1.11 -31.32 -8.52
CA ASN A 53 1.05 -31.01 -7.10
C ASN A 53 0.86 -29.48 -6.94
N PRO A 54 -0.37 -28.96 -6.82
CA PRO A 54 -0.62 -27.52 -6.84
C PRO A 54 0.03 -26.81 -5.66
N GLY A 55 0.71 -25.69 -5.93
CA GLY A 55 1.45 -24.98 -4.89
C GLY A 55 2.71 -24.30 -5.41
N LEU A 56 3.42 -23.67 -4.48
CA LEU A 56 4.70 -23.01 -4.71
C LEU A 56 5.82 -24.06 -4.77
N ASN A 57 6.66 -24.03 -5.81
CA ASN A 57 7.74 -25.00 -5.99
C ASN A 57 8.89 -24.84 -4.97
N THR A 58 9.06 -23.64 -4.42
CA THR A 58 10.06 -23.32 -3.40
C THR A 58 9.35 -23.10 -2.06
N ARG A 59 9.88 -23.66 -0.96
CA ARG A 59 9.39 -23.29 0.38
C ARG A 59 9.78 -21.85 0.70
N MET A 60 8.82 -21.07 1.19
CA MET A 60 9.06 -19.74 1.73
C MET A 60 8.93 -19.80 3.25
N ASP A 61 10.03 -19.52 3.95
CA ASP A 61 10.07 -19.50 5.42
C ASP A 61 9.47 -18.21 6.01
N GLY A 62 9.34 -17.17 5.18
CA GLY A 62 8.77 -15.87 5.54
C GLY A 62 7.37 -15.63 4.97
N SER A 63 6.77 -14.54 5.44
CA SER A 63 5.44 -14.06 5.05
C SER A 63 5.47 -12.61 4.53
N SER A 64 6.61 -12.14 4.05
CA SER A 64 6.83 -10.74 3.67
C SER A 64 6.54 -10.52 2.18
N PRO A 65 5.78 -9.46 1.80
CA PRO A 65 5.46 -9.16 0.41
C PRO A 65 6.67 -9.08 -0.54
N ILE A 66 7.84 -8.63 -0.05
CA ILE A 66 9.05 -8.55 -0.88
C ILE A 66 9.61 -9.92 -1.28
N GLU A 67 9.45 -10.95 -0.45
CA GLU A 67 9.93 -12.31 -0.74
C GLU A 67 9.20 -12.88 -1.96
N PHE A 68 7.87 -12.73 -2.00
CA PHE A 68 7.05 -13.13 -3.14
C PHE A 68 7.32 -12.28 -4.39
N PHE A 69 7.63 -10.99 -4.24
CA PHE A 69 7.98 -10.13 -5.37
C PHE A 69 9.35 -10.48 -5.98
N CYS A 70 10.33 -10.83 -5.15
CA CYS A 70 11.67 -11.23 -5.58
C CYS A 70 11.72 -12.61 -6.26
N ILE A 71 10.63 -13.40 -6.26
CA ILE A 71 10.48 -14.56 -7.18
C ILE A 71 10.57 -14.11 -8.64
N PHE A 72 9.96 -12.96 -8.97
CA PHE A 72 9.81 -12.46 -10.33
C PHE A 72 10.79 -11.34 -10.68
N PHE A 73 11.23 -10.57 -9.69
CA PHE A 73 12.26 -9.52 -9.79
C PHE A 73 13.43 -9.85 -8.86
N ASP A 74 14.12 -10.95 -9.18
CA ASP A 74 15.34 -11.40 -8.53
C ASP A 74 16.55 -10.49 -8.84
N ASP A 75 17.74 -10.85 -8.35
CA ASP A 75 18.98 -10.09 -8.60
C ASP A 75 19.43 -10.14 -10.05
N ASP A 76 19.19 -11.24 -10.77
CA ASP A 76 19.59 -11.42 -12.16
C ASP A 76 18.77 -10.51 -13.09
N ILE A 77 17.44 -10.55 -13.00
CA ILE A 77 16.54 -9.74 -13.83
C ILE A 77 16.72 -8.25 -13.51
N VAL A 78 16.84 -7.88 -12.23
CA VAL A 78 17.03 -6.48 -11.83
C VAL A 78 18.43 -5.97 -12.23
N GLY A 79 19.47 -6.80 -12.07
CA GLY A 79 20.83 -6.49 -12.50
C GLY A 79 20.93 -6.32 -14.01
N TYR A 80 20.26 -7.18 -14.79
CA TYR A 80 20.18 -7.04 -16.24
C TYR A 80 19.50 -5.73 -16.66
N ILE A 81 18.37 -5.36 -16.04
CA ILE A 81 17.69 -4.08 -16.28
C ILE A 81 18.62 -2.89 -15.96
N ALA A 82 19.40 -2.96 -14.88
CA ALA A 82 20.35 -1.92 -14.52
C ALA A 82 21.46 -1.78 -15.59
N SER A 83 22.12 -2.89 -15.94
CA SER A 83 23.19 -2.95 -16.95
C SER A 83 22.74 -2.39 -18.30
N GLU A 84 21.60 -2.84 -18.84
CA GLU A 84 21.13 -2.36 -20.15
C GLU A 84 20.59 -0.93 -20.12
N THR A 85 20.13 -0.45 -18.95
CA THR A 85 19.79 0.97 -18.75
C THR A 85 21.05 1.85 -18.73
N ASN A 86 22.16 1.37 -18.15
CA ASN A 86 23.45 2.07 -18.15
C ASN A 86 24.05 2.11 -19.56
N ARG A 87 24.17 0.95 -20.23
CA ARG A 87 24.65 0.84 -21.62
C ARG A 87 23.91 1.78 -22.55
N TYR A 88 22.58 1.82 -22.48
CA TYR A 88 21.77 2.70 -23.33
C TYR A 88 21.91 4.20 -22.99
N ALA A 89 22.30 4.53 -21.75
CA ALA A 89 22.60 5.91 -21.37
C ALA A 89 23.99 6.35 -21.89
N GLU A 90 24.99 5.49 -21.76
CA GLU A 90 26.35 5.66 -22.28
C GLU A 90 26.35 5.83 -23.81
N ASP A 91 25.75 4.88 -24.54
CA ASP A 91 25.45 4.93 -25.98
C ASP A 91 24.92 6.31 -26.41
N PHE A 92 23.91 6.80 -25.68
CA PHE A 92 23.25 8.05 -26.01
C PHE A 92 24.13 9.27 -25.72
N ILE A 93 24.97 9.21 -24.68
CA ILE A 93 25.90 10.29 -24.32
C ILE A 93 27.02 10.41 -25.35
N GLU A 94 27.58 9.29 -25.81
CA GLU A 94 28.64 9.28 -26.82
C GLU A 94 28.14 9.70 -28.20
N LYS A 95 26.97 9.20 -28.61
CA LYS A 95 26.43 9.39 -29.97
C LYS A 95 25.73 10.76 -30.20
N ASN A 96 25.71 11.66 -29.21
CA ASN A 96 24.99 12.95 -29.30
C ASN A 96 25.77 14.11 -28.68
N ASP A 97 25.90 15.22 -29.41
CA ASP A 97 26.44 16.48 -28.87
C ASP A 97 25.49 17.09 -27.82
N LEU A 98 25.82 16.87 -26.54
CA LEU A 98 25.02 17.37 -25.43
C LEU A 98 25.42 18.80 -25.04
N THR A 99 24.45 19.71 -25.03
CA THR A 99 24.66 21.06 -24.47
C THR A 99 25.07 21.00 -22.98
N PRO A 100 25.92 21.92 -22.47
CA PRO A 100 26.34 21.94 -21.07
C PRO A 100 25.21 22.10 -20.03
N SER A 101 24.03 22.53 -20.48
CA SER A 101 22.81 22.63 -19.66
C SER A 101 21.95 21.37 -19.68
N SER A 102 22.28 20.40 -20.53
CA SER A 102 21.55 19.13 -20.66
C SER A 102 21.56 18.36 -19.35
N ARG A 103 20.36 17.88 -18.96
CA ARG A 103 20.22 17.00 -17.78
C ARG A 103 20.95 15.68 -17.98
N VAL A 104 21.19 15.28 -19.23
CA VAL A 104 21.84 14.02 -19.60
C VAL A 104 23.30 13.97 -19.14
N GLN A 105 24.02 15.09 -19.17
CA GLN A 105 25.39 15.18 -18.61
C GLN A 105 25.47 14.97 -17.09
N LYS A 106 24.32 14.79 -16.41
CA LYS A 106 24.21 14.44 -14.99
C LYS A 106 23.75 12.99 -14.80
N TRP A 107 23.85 12.17 -15.84
CA TRP A 107 23.74 10.74 -15.69
C TRP A 107 24.79 10.23 -14.69
N LYS A 108 24.39 9.19 -14.00
CA LYS A 108 25.20 8.32 -13.16
C LYS A 108 24.58 6.95 -13.35
N ASP A 109 25.38 5.92 -13.31
CA ASP A 109 24.84 4.58 -13.48
C ASP A 109 23.86 4.23 -12.36
N VAL A 110 22.84 3.46 -12.71
CA VAL A 110 21.91 2.85 -11.78
C VAL A 110 22.49 1.50 -11.35
N ASP A 111 22.30 1.16 -10.07
CA ASP A 111 22.54 -0.19 -9.57
C ASP A 111 21.20 -0.92 -9.32
N SER A 112 21.27 -2.21 -9.00
CA SER A 112 20.08 -3.02 -8.72
C SER A 112 19.23 -2.48 -7.55
N SER A 113 19.86 -1.79 -6.59
CA SER A 113 19.15 -1.20 -5.44
C SER A 113 18.35 0.03 -5.88
N GLU A 114 18.95 0.94 -6.65
CA GLU A 114 18.25 2.11 -7.18
C GLU A 114 17.13 1.70 -8.16
N ILE A 115 17.32 0.65 -8.98
CA ILE A 115 16.23 0.09 -9.80
C ILE A 115 15.10 -0.42 -8.91
N ARG A 116 15.35 -1.16 -7.82
CA ARG A 116 14.28 -1.63 -6.92
C ARG A 116 13.50 -0.49 -6.25
N VAL A 117 14.18 0.56 -5.81
CA VAL A 117 13.52 1.79 -5.31
C VAL A 117 12.69 2.46 -6.42
N PHE A 118 13.20 2.51 -7.66
CA PHE A 118 12.48 3.02 -8.82
C PHE A 118 11.23 2.19 -9.16
N LEU A 119 11.29 0.86 -9.07
CA LEU A 119 10.13 -0.04 -9.23
C LEU A 119 9.10 0.19 -8.11
N GLY A 120 9.53 0.29 -6.86
CA GLY A 120 8.66 0.66 -5.73
C GLY A 120 7.93 2.00 -5.96
N ILE A 121 8.64 2.99 -6.51
CA ILE A 121 8.02 4.27 -6.93
C ILE A 121 6.98 4.07 -8.05
N ILE A 122 7.20 3.17 -9.02
CA ILE A 122 6.20 2.86 -10.06
C ILE A 122 4.97 2.14 -9.48
N ILE A 123 5.17 1.22 -8.53
CA ILE A 123 4.07 0.53 -7.82
C ILE A 123 3.23 1.55 -7.04
N LEU A 124 3.88 2.46 -6.29
CA LEU A 124 3.19 3.52 -5.55
C LEU A 124 2.48 4.52 -6.46
N GLN A 125 3.03 4.82 -7.65
CA GLN A 125 2.34 5.62 -8.68
C GLN A 125 1.04 4.95 -9.16
N GLY A 126 0.98 3.61 -9.12
CA GLY A 126 -0.22 2.81 -9.40
C GLY A 126 -1.35 3.03 -8.40
N ILE A 127 -1.01 3.23 -7.12
CA ILE A 127 -1.96 3.52 -6.02
C ILE A 127 -2.33 5.02 -6.02
N VAL A 128 -1.33 5.90 -5.96
CA VAL A 128 -1.53 7.35 -5.84
C VAL A 128 -1.56 7.98 -7.24
N GLN A 129 -2.66 7.87 -7.96
CA GLN A 129 -2.74 8.39 -9.33
C GLN A 129 -2.71 9.94 -9.38
N LYS A 130 -1.74 10.51 -10.10
CA LYS A 130 -1.69 11.96 -10.43
C LYS A 130 -1.63 12.18 -11.95
N PRO A 131 -2.34 13.18 -12.52
CA PRO A 131 -2.41 13.41 -13.97
C PRO A 131 -1.07 13.59 -14.70
N LEU A 132 -0.08 14.25 -14.07
CA LEU A 132 1.23 14.52 -14.67
C LEU A 132 2.37 13.93 -13.83
N GLN A 133 3.39 13.38 -14.50
CA GLN A 133 4.56 12.77 -13.84
C GLN A 133 5.27 13.74 -12.88
N LYS A 134 5.40 15.01 -13.26
CA LYS A 134 6.01 16.06 -12.42
C LYS A 134 5.22 16.39 -11.15
N TRP A 135 3.93 16.03 -11.06
CA TRP A 135 3.11 16.36 -9.88
C TRP A 135 3.39 15.47 -8.67
N TYR A 136 4.00 14.29 -8.86
CA TYR A 136 4.46 13.42 -7.78
C TYR A 136 5.60 14.04 -6.93
N TRP A 137 6.23 15.09 -7.43
CA TRP A 137 7.25 15.88 -6.73
C TRP A 137 6.82 17.35 -6.55
N SER A 138 5.51 17.64 -6.65
CA SER A 138 5.00 19.00 -6.42
C SER A 138 5.11 19.38 -4.94
N GLN A 139 5.49 20.63 -4.69
CA GLN A 139 5.49 21.23 -3.36
C GLN A 139 4.15 21.90 -3.00
N ARG A 140 3.18 21.96 -3.93
CA ARG A 140 1.84 22.50 -3.65
C ARG A 140 1.16 21.58 -2.62
N PRO A 141 0.62 22.09 -1.48
CA PRO A 141 0.04 21.25 -0.43
C PRO A 141 -0.96 20.20 -0.95
N LEU A 142 -1.90 20.61 -1.81
CA LEU A 142 -2.90 19.74 -2.46
C LEU A 142 -2.31 18.59 -3.28
N LEU A 143 -1.10 18.75 -3.81
CA LEU A 143 -0.44 17.76 -4.67
C LEU A 143 0.75 17.07 -3.99
N SER A 144 1.10 17.44 -2.77
CA SER A 144 2.29 16.98 -2.08
C SER A 144 2.27 15.46 -1.87
N THR A 145 3.40 14.81 -2.17
CA THR A 145 3.65 13.39 -1.85
C THR A 145 5.04 13.28 -1.24
N PRO A 146 5.21 13.61 0.06
CA PRO A 146 6.52 13.75 0.70
C PRO A 146 7.38 12.48 0.58
N TYR A 147 6.78 11.30 0.74
CA TYR A 147 7.43 9.99 0.64
C TYR A 147 8.22 9.83 -0.67
N LEU A 148 7.60 10.15 -1.82
CA LEU A 148 8.26 10.02 -3.12
C LEU A 148 9.43 11.00 -3.29
N LYS A 149 9.33 12.22 -2.74
CA LYS A 149 10.42 13.21 -2.75
C LYS A 149 11.62 12.74 -1.91
N GLN A 150 11.36 12.03 -0.81
CA GLN A 150 12.40 11.47 0.08
C GLN A 150 13.16 10.31 -0.56
N ARG A 151 12.47 9.44 -1.33
CA ARG A 151 13.10 8.25 -1.96
C ARG A 151 13.90 8.55 -3.23
N MET A 152 13.41 9.42 -4.11
CA MET A 152 14.13 9.76 -5.35
C MET A 152 13.75 11.18 -5.81
N SER A 153 14.71 11.94 -6.35
CA SER A 153 14.40 13.26 -6.92
C SER A 153 13.66 13.15 -8.26
N GLU A 154 12.78 14.11 -8.58
CA GLU A 154 12.11 14.20 -9.90
C GLU A 154 13.11 14.10 -11.05
N LYS A 155 14.26 14.77 -10.92
CA LYS A 155 15.29 14.80 -11.96
C LYS A 155 15.93 13.42 -12.16
N ARG A 156 16.18 12.67 -11.09
CA ARG A 156 16.71 11.29 -11.15
C ARG A 156 15.67 10.32 -11.70
N PHE A 157 14.42 10.39 -11.21
CA PHE A 157 13.35 9.57 -11.75
C PHE A 157 13.13 9.82 -13.26
N SER A 158 13.08 11.09 -13.67
CA SER A 158 12.85 11.47 -15.07
C SER A 158 14.01 11.10 -16.01
N ILE A 159 15.27 11.06 -15.53
CA ILE A 159 16.40 10.62 -16.36
C ILE A 159 16.49 9.08 -16.42
N ILE A 160 16.22 8.35 -15.31
CA ILE A 160 16.08 6.89 -15.34
C ILE A 160 14.95 6.50 -16.30
N MET A 161 13.76 7.11 -16.18
CA MET A 161 12.64 6.84 -17.08
C MET A 161 12.90 7.23 -18.55
N LYS A 162 13.90 8.09 -18.84
CA LYS A 162 14.35 8.36 -20.22
C LYS A 162 15.14 7.17 -20.78
N PHE A 163 16.10 6.68 -20.00
CA PHE A 163 17.09 5.67 -20.40
C PHE A 163 16.72 4.22 -20.04
N LEU A 164 15.64 4.00 -19.30
CA LEU A 164 15.18 2.65 -18.94
C LEU A 164 15.05 1.77 -20.19
N HIS A 165 15.82 0.69 -20.19
CA HIS A 165 16.04 -0.18 -21.33
C HIS A 165 16.24 -1.64 -20.87
N PHE A 166 16.04 -2.59 -21.79
CA PHE A 166 15.80 -4.00 -21.45
C PHE A 166 16.45 -4.97 -22.45
N THR A 167 17.43 -4.51 -23.22
CA THR A 167 18.11 -5.29 -24.27
C THR A 167 19.39 -4.55 -24.68
N ASN A 168 20.42 -5.27 -25.13
CA ASN A 168 21.62 -4.65 -25.69
C ASN A 168 21.40 -4.39 -27.19
N ASN A 169 21.31 -3.13 -27.61
CA ASN A 169 21.03 -2.77 -29.01
C ASN A 169 22.12 -3.24 -30.02
N GLU A 170 23.33 -3.52 -29.57
CA GLU A 170 24.48 -3.86 -30.43
C GLU A 170 24.46 -5.31 -30.93
N ILE A 171 23.77 -6.19 -30.21
CA ILE A 171 23.73 -7.65 -30.49
C ILE A 171 22.37 -8.12 -31.01
N ILE A 172 21.41 -7.21 -31.24
CA ILE A 172 20.09 -7.57 -31.77
C ILE A 172 20.21 -7.79 -33.29
N ASP A 173 20.34 -9.04 -33.68
CA ASP A 173 19.95 -9.49 -35.01
C ASP A 173 18.42 -9.61 -35.08
N LEU A 174 17.79 -9.07 -36.13
CA LEU A 174 16.34 -9.14 -36.32
C LEU A 174 15.89 -10.42 -37.03
N GLU A 175 16.81 -11.13 -37.69
CA GLU A 175 16.51 -12.34 -38.45
C GLU A 175 16.46 -13.57 -37.53
N THR A 176 17.36 -13.67 -36.56
CA THR A 176 17.38 -14.76 -35.57
C THR A 176 16.59 -14.49 -34.29
N HIS A 177 16.16 -13.24 -34.03
CA HIS A 177 15.50 -12.90 -32.76
C HIS A 177 14.08 -13.52 -32.67
N PRO A 178 13.73 -14.26 -31.60
CA PRO A 178 12.47 -15.03 -31.53
C PRO A 178 11.19 -14.22 -31.79
N GLN A 179 11.08 -13.00 -31.24
CA GLN A 179 9.93 -12.11 -31.45
C GLN A 179 10.37 -10.67 -31.82
N PRO A 180 10.73 -10.38 -33.09
CA PRO A 180 11.33 -9.09 -33.48
C PRO A 180 10.43 -7.86 -33.19
N GLY A 181 9.11 -8.06 -33.11
CA GLY A 181 8.14 -7.05 -32.68
C GLY A 181 8.27 -6.60 -31.23
N LEU A 182 8.85 -7.44 -30.35
CA LEU A 182 9.03 -7.17 -28.91
C LEU A 182 10.47 -6.89 -28.49
N ARG A 183 11.44 -6.92 -29.42
CA ARG A 183 12.88 -6.81 -29.16
C ARG A 183 13.35 -5.82 -28.08
N LYS A 184 12.64 -4.70 -27.87
CA LYS A 184 12.97 -3.70 -26.85
C LYS A 184 12.53 -4.05 -25.41
N VAL A 185 11.93 -5.21 -25.19
CA VAL A 185 11.49 -5.73 -23.88
C VAL A 185 11.51 -7.27 -23.80
N TYR A 186 11.80 -7.97 -24.90
CA TYR A 186 11.65 -9.42 -25.02
C TYR A 186 12.38 -10.19 -23.91
N GLU A 187 13.67 -9.95 -23.70
CA GLU A 187 14.50 -10.62 -22.67
C GLU A 187 13.86 -10.58 -21.27
N VAL A 188 13.44 -9.39 -20.82
CA VAL A 188 12.83 -9.19 -19.50
C VAL A 188 11.42 -9.78 -19.44
N TYR A 189 10.66 -9.70 -20.53
CA TYR A 189 9.33 -10.30 -20.62
C TYR A 189 9.40 -11.83 -20.55
N ASP A 190 10.29 -12.44 -21.32
CA ASP A 190 10.47 -13.88 -21.40
C ASP A 190 11.03 -14.44 -20.08
N ALA A 191 12.02 -13.77 -19.49
CA ALA A 191 12.54 -14.15 -18.17
C ALA A 191 11.44 -14.14 -17.09
N ILE A 192 10.61 -13.09 -17.02
CA ILE A 192 9.50 -13.03 -16.06
C ILE A 192 8.43 -14.08 -16.38
N ASN A 193 8.10 -14.33 -17.65
CA ASN A 193 7.13 -15.36 -18.04
C ASN A 193 7.63 -16.77 -17.68
N ARG A 194 8.94 -17.05 -17.85
CA ARG A 194 9.57 -18.27 -17.33
C ARG A 194 9.48 -18.39 -15.81
N LYS A 195 9.62 -17.29 -15.06
CA LYS A 195 9.40 -17.29 -13.59
C LYS A 195 7.93 -17.53 -13.22
N PHE A 196 6.97 -17.01 -13.99
CA PHE A 196 5.52 -17.28 -13.77
C PHE A 196 5.22 -18.78 -13.86
N LYS A 197 5.77 -19.46 -14.89
CA LYS A 197 5.62 -20.91 -15.09
C LYS A 197 6.39 -21.77 -14.07
N SER A 198 7.64 -21.41 -13.77
CA SER A 198 8.54 -22.25 -12.95
C SER A 198 8.38 -22.10 -11.43
N SER A 199 7.81 -20.99 -10.94
CA SER A 199 7.62 -20.78 -9.50
C SER A 199 6.40 -21.49 -8.91
N TYR A 200 5.38 -21.77 -9.73
CA TYR A 200 4.06 -22.19 -9.25
C TYR A 200 3.45 -23.27 -10.15
N VAL A 201 2.95 -24.34 -9.53
CA VAL A 201 2.12 -25.36 -10.18
C VAL A 201 0.65 -25.00 -9.95
N PRO A 202 -0.15 -24.76 -11.01
CA PRO A 202 -1.55 -24.40 -10.86
C PRO A 202 -2.42 -25.57 -10.41
N GLU A 203 -3.58 -25.23 -9.83
CA GLU A 203 -4.70 -26.16 -9.67
C GLU A 203 -5.15 -26.70 -11.04
N ARG A 204 -5.78 -27.89 -11.03
CA ARG A 204 -6.17 -28.65 -12.23
C ARG A 204 -6.98 -27.85 -13.25
N ASP A 205 -7.85 -26.95 -12.80
CA ASP A 205 -8.77 -26.21 -13.65
C ASP A 205 -8.19 -24.81 -13.99
N VAL A 206 -7.96 -24.57 -15.29
CA VAL A 206 -7.29 -23.38 -15.85
C VAL A 206 -8.14 -22.74 -16.96
N SER A 207 -7.89 -21.47 -17.28
CA SER A 207 -8.65 -20.71 -18.29
C SER A 207 -7.72 -19.94 -19.24
N VAL A 208 -8.05 -19.93 -20.54
CA VAL A 208 -7.37 -19.08 -21.55
C VAL A 208 -8.31 -18.00 -22.08
N ASP A 209 -7.86 -16.74 -22.04
CA ASP A 209 -8.56 -15.58 -22.61
C ASP A 209 -7.59 -14.42 -22.92
N GLU A 210 -8.15 -13.23 -23.19
CA GLU A 210 -7.50 -12.12 -23.87
C GLU A 210 -7.44 -10.84 -23.01
N SER A 211 -6.27 -10.52 -22.45
CA SER A 211 -6.03 -9.23 -21.76
C SER A 211 -5.64 -8.15 -22.78
N LEU A 212 -6.21 -6.93 -22.63
CA LEU A 212 -6.03 -5.83 -23.57
C LEU A 212 -5.37 -4.59 -22.94
N LEU A 213 -4.14 -4.31 -23.37
CA LEU A 213 -3.37 -3.14 -22.93
C LEU A 213 -3.55 -1.95 -23.89
N LEU A 214 -4.27 -0.91 -23.46
CA LEU A 214 -4.57 0.27 -24.29
C LEU A 214 -3.30 0.92 -24.85
N TYR A 215 -3.16 1.09 -26.17
CA TYR A 215 -2.00 1.75 -26.76
C TYR A 215 -2.37 2.58 -28.01
N LYS A 216 -2.08 3.89 -27.96
CA LYS A 216 -2.35 4.84 -29.06
C LYS A 216 -1.08 5.30 -29.80
N GLY A 217 0.09 4.74 -29.47
CA GLY A 217 1.35 5.10 -30.14
C GLY A 217 1.52 4.40 -31.50
N ARG A 218 2.67 4.63 -32.13
CA ARG A 218 3.10 3.85 -33.31
C ARG A 218 3.63 2.49 -32.84
N LEU A 219 3.11 1.42 -33.43
CA LEU A 219 3.48 0.01 -33.27
C LEU A 219 2.75 -0.76 -34.38
N GLY A 220 3.42 -1.67 -35.07
CA GLY A 220 2.83 -2.45 -36.17
C GLY A 220 1.75 -3.41 -35.68
N CYS A 221 2.07 -4.23 -34.68
CA CYS A 221 1.19 -5.26 -34.12
C CYS A 221 0.05 -4.78 -33.22
N LYS A 222 -0.30 -3.48 -33.25
CA LYS A 222 -1.44 -2.96 -32.46
C LYS A 222 -2.75 -3.48 -33.06
N GLN A 223 -3.64 -3.98 -32.21
CA GLN A 223 -4.95 -4.48 -32.59
C GLN A 223 -6.01 -3.38 -32.60
N TYR A 224 -6.84 -3.34 -33.64
CA TYR A 224 -7.99 -2.43 -33.76
C TYR A 224 -9.29 -3.17 -33.44
N LEU A 225 -9.95 -2.77 -32.34
CA LEU A 225 -11.25 -3.33 -31.92
C LEU A 225 -12.34 -2.24 -32.00
N PRO A 226 -13.05 -2.10 -33.14
CA PRO A 226 -14.03 -1.01 -33.35
C PRO A 226 -15.20 -1.07 -32.36
N LYS A 227 -15.62 -2.27 -31.94
CA LYS A 227 -16.70 -2.49 -30.95
C LYS A 227 -16.34 -2.07 -29.52
N LYS A 228 -15.05 -1.86 -29.18
CA LYS A 228 -14.62 -1.41 -27.84
C LYS A 228 -14.45 0.11 -27.80
N ARG A 229 -14.87 0.76 -26.69
CA ARG A 229 -14.87 2.24 -26.53
C ARG A 229 -13.49 2.88 -26.73
N ALA A 230 -12.45 2.22 -26.22
CA ALA A 230 -11.10 2.44 -26.71
C ALA A 230 -10.81 1.40 -27.79
N ARG A 231 -10.25 1.83 -28.92
CA ARG A 231 -10.18 1.00 -30.13
C ARG A 231 -8.80 0.43 -30.45
N PHE A 232 -7.71 0.89 -29.81
CA PHE A 232 -6.34 0.46 -30.13
C PHE A 232 -5.64 -0.16 -28.93
N TRP A 233 -5.14 -1.39 -29.10
CA TRP A 233 -4.66 -2.23 -28.00
C TRP A 233 -3.39 -3.00 -28.38
N ILE A 234 -2.60 -3.38 -27.38
CA ILE A 234 -1.66 -4.50 -27.46
C ILE A 234 -2.42 -5.68 -26.83
N LYS A 235 -2.52 -6.79 -27.57
CA LYS A 235 -3.29 -7.98 -27.14
C LYS A 235 -2.36 -8.99 -26.49
N PHE A 236 -2.73 -9.46 -25.30
CA PHE A 236 -2.08 -10.51 -24.56
C PHE A 236 -3.03 -11.71 -24.57
N TYR A 237 -2.57 -12.87 -25.02
CA TYR A 237 -3.22 -14.15 -24.75
C TYR A 237 -2.68 -14.66 -23.41
N GLN A 238 -3.56 -15.00 -22.47
CA GLN A 238 -3.15 -15.34 -21.11
C GLN A 238 -3.79 -16.64 -20.65
N LEU A 239 -2.98 -17.50 -20.05
CA LEU A 239 -3.40 -18.70 -19.35
C LEU A 239 -3.33 -18.42 -17.85
N CYS A 240 -4.49 -18.49 -17.19
CA CYS A 240 -4.62 -18.27 -15.76
C CYS A 240 -5.15 -19.51 -15.05
N GLU A 241 -4.77 -19.67 -13.77
CA GLU A 241 -5.48 -20.58 -12.88
C GLU A 241 -6.89 -20.04 -12.62
N SER A 242 -7.91 -20.85 -12.88
CA SER A 242 -9.32 -20.42 -12.83
C SER A 242 -9.76 -19.93 -11.44
N SER A 243 -9.31 -20.59 -10.38
CA SER A 243 -9.75 -20.30 -9.01
C SER A 243 -9.16 -19.00 -8.45
N SER A 244 -7.85 -18.75 -8.63
CA SER A 244 -7.17 -17.56 -8.09
C SER A 244 -7.05 -16.40 -9.07
N GLY A 245 -6.97 -16.65 -10.37
CA GLY A 245 -6.54 -15.66 -11.36
C GLY A 245 -5.01 -15.45 -11.39
N TYR A 246 -4.21 -16.40 -10.90
CA TYR A 246 -2.75 -16.40 -11.11
C TYR A 246 -2.44 -16.49 -12.60
N ILE A 247 -1.68 -15.54 -13.14
CA ILE A 247 -1.27 -15.54 -14.56
C ILE A 247 -0.08 -16.49 -14.68
N TRP A 248 -0.30 -17.68 -15.23
CA TRP A 248 0.71 -18.73 -15.31
C TRP A 248 1.57 -18.62 -16.58
N ASN A 249 0.95 -18.33 -17.73
CA ASN A 249 1.66 -18.08 -18.99
C ASN A 249 0.99 -16.92 -19.75
N SER A 250 1.77 -16.13 -20.48
CA SER A 250 1.32 -14.98 -21.25
C SER A 250 2.05 -14.91 -22.60
N LEU A 251 1.31 -14.56 -23.65
CA LEU A 251 1.77 -14.51 -25.04
C LEU A 251 1.31 -13.20 -25.70
N ILE A 252 2.24 -12.29 -26.04
CA ILE A 252 1.92 -10.95 -26.57
C ILE A 252 1.86 -10.97 -28.11
N TYR A 253 0.70 -10.72 -28.71
CA TYR A 253 0.52 -10.74 -30.16
C TYR A 253 1.49 -9.81 -30.92
N THR A 254 2.25 -10.38 -31.87
CA THR A 254 3.21 -9.64 -32.72
C THR A 254 2.88 -9.59 -34.22
N GLY A 255 1.95 -10.40 -34.72
CA GLY A 255 1.66 -10.53 -36.15
C GLY A 255 1.12 -11.91 -36.51
N LYS A 256 1.03 -12.23 -37.81
CA LYS A 256 0.74 -13.59 -38.28
C LYS A 256 1.94 -14.52 -38.00
N ASP A 257 3.16 -14.03 -38.26
CA ASP A 257 4.43 -14.76 -38.17
C ASP A 257 4.98 -14.83 -36.73
N MET A 258 4.07 -14.92 -35.76
CA MET A 258 4.42 -15.09 -34.36
C MET A 258 4.88 -16.53 -34.12
N PRO A 259 6.00 -16.79 -33.41
CA PRO A 259 6.36 -18.16 -33.05
C PRO A 259 5.27 -18.75 -32.15
N LEU A 260 4.81 -19.93 -32.53
CA LEU A 260 3.81 -20.75 -31.85
C LEU A 260 4.34 -22.19 -31.77
N TRP A 261 3.60 -23.04 -31.08
CA TRP A 261 3.86 -24.47 -30.91
C TRP A 261 4.36 -25.17 -32.20
N ASN A 262 5.31 -26.09 -32.07
CA ASN A 262 6.12 -26.60 -33.19
C ASN A 262 5.32 -27.29 -34.31
N GLU A 263 4.14 -27.82 -34.02
CA GLU A 263 3.26 -28.43 -35.04
C GLU A 263 2.29 -27.42 -35.70
N SER A 264 2.50 -26.12 -35.47
CA SER A 264 1.59 -25.05 -35.91
C SER A 264 1.18 -25.03 -37.39
N PRO A 265 1.98 -25.47 -38.39
CA PRO A 265 1.54 -25.47 -39.78
C PRO A 265 0.35 -26.40 -40.07
N LYS A 266 0.08 -27.39 -39.21
CA LYS A 266 -1.01 -28.37 -39.39
C LYS A 266 -2.38 -27.87 -38.91
N TYR A 267 -2.41 -26.88 -38.02
CA TYR A 267 -3.60 -26.52 -37.24
C TYR A 267 -3.92 -25.03 -37.32
N LYS A 268 -5.17 -24.69 -36.99
CA LYS A 268 -5.63 -23.28 -37.04
C LYS A 268 -4.92 -22.42 -35.99
N SER A 269 -4.73 -21.13 -36.31
CA SER A 269 -4.07 -20.15 -35.42
C SER A 269 -4.63 -20.15 -33.98
N THR A 270 -5.95 -20.32 -33.82
CA THR A 270 -6.60 -20.41 -32.49
C THR A 270 -6.20 -21.66 -31.71
N THR A 271 -6.07 -22.81 -32.38
CA THR A 271 -5.56 -24.07 -31.82
C THR A 271 -4.11 -23.87 -31.37
N ASN A 272 -3.28 -23.30 -32.25
CA ASN A 272 -1.86 -23.07 -31.99
C ASN A 272 -1.62 -22.14 -30.79
N ILE A 273 -2.40 -21.08 -30.62
CA ILE A 273 -2.32 -20.18 -29.45
C ILE A 273 -2.58 -20.93 -28.16
N VAL A 274 -3.61 -21.79 -28.12
CA VAL A 274 -3.96 -22.56 -26.91
C VAL A 274 -2.88 -23.60 -26.60
N MET A 275 -2.39 -24.34 -27.60
CA MET A 275 -1.31 -25.31 -27.42
C MET A 275 0.00 -24.64 -26.95
N THR A 276 0.36 -23.50 -27.52
CA THR A 276 1.55 -22.70 -27.09
C THR A 276 1.44 -22.25 -25.64
N LEU A 277 0.23 -21.91 -25.17
CA LEU A 277 0.02 -21.52 -23.78
C LEU A 277 0.08 -22.72 -22.83
N LEU A 278 -0.44 -23.88 -23.23
CA LEU A 278 -0.53 -25.11 -22.43
C LEU A 278 0.68 -26.04 -22.52
N GLU A 279 1.74 -25.68 -23.26
CA GLU A 279 2.84 -26.59 -23.62
C GLU A 279 3.51 -27.31 -22.43
N ASP A 280 3.73 -26.66 -21.27
CA ASP A 280 4.25 -27.35 -20.07
C ASP A 280 3.14 -27.91 -19.15
N LEU A 281 1.86 -27.81 -19.51
CA LEU A 281 0.71 -28.36 -18.75
C LEU A 281 0.04 -29.57 -19.42
N ILE A 282 0.25 -29.80 -20.72
CA ILE A 282 -0.24 -31.00 -21.40
C ILE A 282 0.29 -32.29 -20.77
N ASP A 283 -0.43 -33.39 -21.02
CA ASP A 283 -0.15 -34.75 -20.52
C ASP A 283 -0.20 -34.94 -18.99
N LYS A 284 -0.67 -33.93 -18.24
CA LYS A 284 -0.74 -33.92 -16.77
C LYS A 284 -2.16 -33.93 -16.18
N GLY A 285 -3.19 -34.11 -17.00
CA GLY A 285 -4.59 -34.20 -16.54
C GLY A 285 -5.22 -32.87 -16.11
N TYR A 286 -4.72 -31.73 -16.63
CA TYR A 286 -5.37 -30.43 -16.48
C TYR A 286 -6.69 -30.37 -17.24
N CYS A 287 -7.54 -29.41 -16.89
CA CYS A 287 -8.77 -29.09 -17.59
C CYS A 287 -8.81 -27.62 -17.97
N VAL A 288 -8.84 -27.31 -19.27
CA VAL A 288 -8.85 -25.93 -19.79
C VAL A 288 -10.27 -25.45 -20.08
N THR A 289 -10.57 -24.22 -19.65
CA THR A 289 -11.81 -23.50 -19.94
C THR A 289 -11.56 -22.44 -21.00
N LEU A 290 -12.38 -22.41 -22.07
CA LEU A 290 -12.16 -21.56 -23.26
C LEU A 290 -13.42 -20.79 -23.70
N ASP A 291 -13.23 -19.57 -24.19
CA ASP A 291 -14.28 -18.86 -24.94
C ASP A 291 -14.45 -19.42 -26.37
N ASN A 292 -15.63 -19.17 -26.95
CA ASN A 292 -16.03 -19.46 -28.32
C ASN A 292 -15.03 -19.03 -29.42
N PHE A 293 -14.15 -18.05 -29.16
CA PHE A 293 -13.06 -17.71 -30.07
C PHE A 293 -12.05 -18.84 -30.25
N TYR A 294 -11.80 -19.65 -29.22
CA TYR A 294 -10.84 -20.76 -29.25
C TYR A 294 -11.50 -22.12 -29.46
N THR A 295 -12.65 -22.38 -28.81
CA THR A 295 -13.26 -23.71 -28.76
C THR A 295 -13.61 -24.24 -30.15
N SER A 296 -13.10 -25.43 -30.48
CA SER A 296 -13.40 -26.19 -31.69
C SER A 296 -13.34 -27.71 -31.41
N PRO A 297 -14.00 -28.56 -32.21
CA PRO A 297 -13.84 -30.02 -32.12
C PRO A 297 -12.39 -30.48 -32.39
N GLU A 298 -11.72 -29.86 -33.37
CA GLU A 298 -10.30 -30.07 -33.72
C GLU A 298 -9.38 -29.92 -32.49
N LEU A 299 -9.48 -28.80 -31.77
CA LEU A 299 -8.69 -28.54 -30.56
C LEU A 299 -9.05 -29.52 -29.43
N ALA A 300 -10.30 -29.95 -29.34
CA ALA A 300 -10.71 -30.91 -28.33
C ALA A 300 -10.16 -32.32 -28.59
N GLU A 301 -10.12 -32.78 -29.84
CA GLU A 301 -9.49 -34.05 -30.21
C GLU A 301 -7.98 -34.03 -29.93
N LEU A 302 -7.31 -32.91 -30.22
CA LEU A 302 -5.88 -32.72 -29.93
C LEU A 302 -5.56 -32.67 -28.42
N LEU A 303 -6.38 -31.98 -27.61
CA LEU A 303 -6.17 -31.95 -26.16
C LEU A 303 -6.43 -33.33 -25.52
N LEU A 304 -7.39 -34.11 -26.07
CA LEU A 304 -7.62 -35.49 -25.63
C LEU A 304 -6.44 -36.43 -25.92
N SER A 305 -5.75 -36.30 -27.05
CA SER A 305 -4.53 -37.08 -27.31
C SER A 305 -3.39 -36.73 -26.35
N HIS A 306 -3.39 -35.49 -25.83
CA HIS A 306 -2.48 -34.96 -24.81
C HIS A 306 -3.02 -35.03 -23.37
N ARG A 307 -3.90 -36.00 -23.08
CA ARG A 307 -4.50 -36.28 -21.75
C ARG A 307 -4.98 -35.03 -21.01
N THR A 308 -5.51 -34.06 -21.75
CA THR A 308 -5.94 -32.76 -21.24
C THR A 308 -7.43 -32.61 -21.52
N ASP A 309 -8.18 -32.28 -20.48
CA ASP A 309 -9.62 -32.05 -20.58
C ASP A 309 -9.92 -30.60 -21.02
N ILE A 310 -11.07 -30.41 -21.65
CA ILE A 310 -11.52 -29.11 -22.18
C ILE A 310 -13.03 -28.94 -21.98
N TYR A 311 -13.44 -27.73 -21.67
CA TYR A 311 -14.81 -27.28 -21.98
C TYR A 311 -14.85 -25.78 -22.27
N GLY A 312 -15.86 -25.36 -23.02
CA GLY A 312 -15.97 -23.98 -23.42
C GLY A 312 -17.25 -23.67 -24.17
N THR A 313 -17.58 -22.39 -24.28
CA THR A 313 -18.62 -21.97 -25.21
C THR A 313 -18.16 -22.25 -26.64
N LEU A 314 -19.08 -22.61 -27.52
CA LEU A 314 -18.80 -23.06 -28.89
C LEU A 314 -19.59 -22.20 -29.89
N ARG A 315 -18.95 -21.76 -30.98
CA ARG A 315 -19.69 -21.19 -32.12
C ARG A 315 -20.35 -22.32 -32.92
N PRO A 316 -21.67 -22.31 -33.16
CA PRO A 316 -22.35 -23.41 -33.86
C PRO A 316 -21.79 -23.68 -35.26
N ASN A 317 -21.37 -22.62 -35.97
CA ASN A 317 -20.85 -22.69 -37.34
C ASN A 317 -19.40 -23.21 -37.46
N ARG A 318 -18.79 -23.78 -36.40
CA ARG A 318 -17.51 -24.47 -36.54
C ARG A 318 -17.64 -25.75 -37.38
N ILE A 319 -16.56 -26.10 -38.07
CA ILE A 319 -16.40 -27.37 -38.78
C ILE A 319 -16.55 -28.54 -37.78
N CYS A 320 -17.05 -29.68 -38.25
CA CYS A 320 -17.32 -30.91 -37.48
C CYS A 320 -18.41 -30.82 -36.38
N VAL A 321 -19.12 -29.69 -36.23
CA VAL A 321 -20.29 -29.58 -35.34
C VAL A 321 -21.54 -30.18 -36.02
N PRO A 322 -22.39 -30.97 -35.31
CA PRO A 322 -23.62 -31.55 -35.89
C PRO A 322 -24.62 -30.52 -36.43
N GLU A 323 -25.31 -30.86 -37.53
CA GLU A 323 -26.29 -29.97 -38.18
C GLU A 323 -27.49 -29.62 -37.29
N GLU A 324 -27.96 -30.54 -36.44
CA GLU A 324 -29.01 -30.25 -35.46
C GLU A 324 -28.59 -29.19 -34.42
N ILE A 325 -27.30 -29.16 -34.04
CA ILE A 325 -26.76 -28.11 -33.16
C ILE A 325 -26.72 -26.77 -33.91
N LYS A 326 -26.36 -26.75 -35.20
CA LYS A 326 -26.37 -25.54 -36.03
C LYS A 326 -27.78 -24.98 -36.22
N LYS A 327 -28.67 -25.77 -36.83
CA LYS A 327 -29.96 -25.32 -37.39
C LYS A 327 -31.16 -25.56 -36.46
N GLY A 328 -31.07 -26.48 -35.50
CA GLY A 328 -32.20 -26.87 -34.66
C GLY A 328 -32.71 -25.74 -33.76
N THR A 329 -34.01 -25.50 -33.79
CA THR A 329 -34.73 -24.62 -32.87
C THR A 329 -35.16 -25.39 -31.61
N LEU A 330 -35.07 -24.74 -30.46
CA LEU A 330 -35.39 -25.31 -29.14
C LEU A 330 -36.32 -24.34 -28.39
N LYS A 331 -37.19 -24.87 -27.55
CA LYS A 331 -37.96 -24.07 -26.58
C LYS A 331 -37.10 -23.79 -25.35
N LYS A 332 -37.44 -22.73 -24.61
CA LYS A 332 -36.72 -22.35 -23.40
C LYS A 332 -36.75 -23.49 -22.36
N GLY A 333 -35.57 -23.88 -21.88
CA GLY A 333 -35.36 -24.99 -20.94
C GLY A 333 -35.01 -26.32 -21.62
N GLU A 334 -35.18 -26.44 -22.94
CA GLU A 334 -34.78 -27.65 -23.68
C GLU A 334 -33.26 -27.68 -23.93
N ILE A 335 -32.70 -28.88 -23.92
CA ILE A 335 -31.32 -29.19 -24.30
C ILE A 335 -31.33 -30.28 -25.38
N VAL A 336 -30.42 -30.16 -26.34
CA VAL A 336 -30.03 -31.27 -27.22
C VAL A 336 -28.52 -31.42 -27.15
N GLY A 337 -28.02 -32.66 -27.19
CA GLY A 337 -26.60 -32.94 -27.18
C GLY A 337 -26.23 -34.14 -28.04
N PHE A 338 -24.98 -34.16 -28.45
CA PHE A 338 -24.35 -35.19 -29.25
C PHE A 338 -23.02 -35.58 -28.61
N GLN A 339 -22.66 -36.85 -28.72
CA GLN A 339 -21.42 -37.40 -28.18
C GLN A 339 -20.61 -38.12 -29.27
N LYS A 340 -19.30 -37.85 -29.32
CA LYS A 340 -18.30 -38.55 -30.13
C LYS A 340 -17.16 -38.96 -29.19
N GLY A 341 -17.16 -40.23 -28.79
CA GLY A 341 -16.24 -40.73 -27.76
C GLY A 341 -16.38 -39.97 -26.44
N LYS A 342 -15.30 -39.30 -26.00
CA LYS A 342 -15.29 -38.47 -24.79
C LYS A 342 -15.83 -37.04 -25.02
N ILE A 343 -15.95 -36.58 -26.27
CA ILE A 343 -16.42 -35.22 -26.58
C ILE A 343 -17.95 -35.18 -26.61
N CYS A 344 -18.53 -34.29 -25.81
CA CYS A 344 -19.94 -33.91 -25.86
C CYS A 344 -20.08 -32.48 -26.41
N VAL A 345 -20.97 -32.29 -27.39
CA VAL A 345 -21.43 -30.97 -27.83
C VAL A 345 -22.90 -30.83 -27.48
N MET A 346 -23.27 -29.74 -26.82
CA MET A 346 -24.64 -29.49 -26.36
C MET A 346 -25.11 -28.08 -26.72
N LYS A 347 -26.42 -27.96 -26.99
CA LYS A 347 -27.13 -26.70 -27.22
C LYS A 347 -28.26 -26.62 -26.22
N TYR A 348 -28.21 -25.61 -25.35
CA TYR A 348 -29.24 -25.32 -24.35
C TYR A 348 -29.92 -23.99 -24.66
N MET A 349 -31.23 -23.90 -24.47
CA MET A 349 -32.00 -22.69 -24.73
C MET A 349 -32.42 -22.00 -23.44
N ASP A 350 -31.71 -20.94 -23.03
CA ASP A 350 -32.22 -20.00 -22.01
C ASP A 350 -32.97 -18.84 -22.69
N LYS A 351 -32.58 -17.58 -22.46
CA LYS A 351 -33.09 -16.41 -23.22
C LYS A 351 -32.53 -16.34 -24.64
N LYS A 352 -31.41 -17.05 -24.88
CA LYS A 352 -30.70 -17.21 -26.15
C LYS A 352 -30.12 -18.62 -26.17
N PRO A 353 -29.87 -19.21 -27.35
CA PRO A 353 -29.18 -20.49 -27.45
C PRO A 353 -27.74 -20.34 -26.97
N ILE A 354 -27.31 -21.25 -26.11
CA ILE A 354 -25.94 -21.40 -25.61
C ILE A 354 -25.44 -22.74 -26.11
N CYS A 355 -24.35 -22.75 -26.87
CA CYS A 355 -23.67 -23.97 -27.28
C CYS A 355 -22.39 -24.15 -26.47
N ILE A 356 -22.15 -25.36 -25.98
CA ILE A 356 -20.95 -25.75 -25.25
C ILE A 356 -20.37 -27.01 -25.88
N LEU A 357 -19.04 -27.06 -25.93
CA LEU A 357 -18.27 -28.29 -26.12
C LEU A 357 -17.64 -28.67 -24.77
N SER A 358 -17.61 -29.96 -24.44
CA SER A 358 -16.95 -30.47 -23.25
C SER A 358 -16.42 -31.89 -23.42
N THR A 359 -15.35 -32.24 -22.71
CA THR A 359 -14.85 -33.62 -22.57
C THR A 359 -15.18 -34.25 -21.21
N VAL A 360 -15.85 -33.54 -20.31
CA VAL A 360 -16.04 -33.94 -18.89
C VAL A 360 -17.49 -33.84 -18.42
N HIS A 361 -18.40 -33.36 -19.26
CA HIS A 361 -19.82 -33.21 -18.96
C HIS A 361 -20.67 -33.99 -19.97
N ASN A 362 -21.84 -34.44 -19.51
CA ASN A 362 -22.98 -34.84 -20.35
C ASN A 362 -24.03 -33.70 -20.36
N THR A 363 -25.23 -33.95 -20.87
CA THR A 363 -26.33 -32.95 -20.91
C THR A 363 -27.11 -32.81 -19.61
N VAL A 364 -26.61 -33.28 -18.46
CA VAL A 364 -27.35 -33.22 -17.19
C VAL A 364 -27.71 -31.78 -16.80
N ILE A 365 -28.99 -31.56 -16.52
CA ILE A 365 -29.52 -30.31 -16.00
C ILE A 365 -29.66 -30.43 -14.48
N VAL A 366 -29.06 -29.50 -13.76
CA VAL A 366 -29.10 -29.45 -12.29
C VAL A 366 -29.86 -28.22 -11.79
N GLU A 367 -30.40 -28.31 -10.58
CA GLU A 367 -31.06 -27.20 -9.90
C GLU A 367 -30.05 -26.38 -9.10
N GLN A 368 -29.97 -25.07 -9.38
CA GLN A 368 -29.11 -24.14 -8.67
C GLN A 368 -29.94 -23.07 -7.95
N GLU A 369 -29.76 -22.92 -6.64
CA GLU A 369 -30.33 -21.82 -5.87
C GLU A 369 -29.67 -20.48 -6.26
N LYS A 370 -30.46 -19.49 -6.66
CA LYS A 370 -29.99 -18.11 -6.88
C LYS A 370 -30.22 -17.25 -5.64
N LYS A 371 -29.26 -16.34 -5.37
CA LYS A 371 -29.33 -15.40 -4.24
C LYS A 371 -30.64 -14.59 -4.27
N ARG A 372 -31.28 -14.48 -3.09
CA ARG A 372 -32.55 -13.78 -2.85
C ARG A 372 -32.62 -12.41 -3.51
N LYS A 373 -33.62 -12.20 -4.36
CA LYS A 373 -33.98 -10.87 -4.87
C LYS A 373 -34.81 -10.13 -3.82
N LYS A 374 -34.20 -9.21 -3.06
CA LYS A 374 -34.93 -8.38 -2.09
C LYS A 374 -35.84 -7.40 -2.82
N THR A 375 -37.15 -7.62 -2.75
CA THR A 375 -38.17 -6.70 -3.27
C THR A 375 -39.27 -6.56 -2.21
N HIS A 376 -39.56 -5.34 -1.74
CA HIS A 376 -40.54 -5.05 -0.68
C HIS A 376 -40.52 -6.01 0.55
N GLY A 377 -39.34 -6.32 1.08
CA GLY A 377 -39.19 -7.09 2.32
C GLY A 377 -39.49 -8.59 2.23
N LYS A 378 -40.18 -9.08 1.18
CA LYS A 378 -40.34 -10.51 0.92
C LYS A 378 -39.08 -11.08 0.25
N SER A 379 -38.68 -12.27 0.68
CA SER A 379 -37.55 -13.00 0.11
C SER A 379 -38.01 -14.33 -0.50
N GLU A 380 -38.27 -14.33 -1.80
CA GLU A 380 -38.53 -15.56 -2.55
C GLU A 380 -37.22 -16.33 -2.81
N ARG A 381 -37.30 -17.66 -2.75
CA ARG A 381 -36.25 -18.57 -3.21
C ARG A 381 -36.44 -18.73 -4.73
N ILE A 382 -35.43 -18.37 -5.51
CA ILE A 382 -35.44 -18.56 -6.97
C ILE A 382 -34.51 -19.72 -7.27
N VAL A 383 -35.07 -20.87 -7.62
CA VAL A 383 -34.32 -22.00 -8.17
C VAL A 383 -34.21 -21.80 -9.69
N SER A 384 -33.03 -22.00 -10.26
CA SER A 384 -32.85 -22.04 -11.72
C SER A 384 -32.24 -23.35 -12.16
N LYS A 385 -32.87 -23.96 -13.16
CA LYS A 385 -32.37 -25.17 -13.82
C LYS A 385 -31.38 -24.77 -14.90
N ASN A 386 -30.15 -25.29 -14.86
CA ASN A 386 -29.14 -25.09 -15.90
C ASN A 386 -28.33 -26.38 -16.10
N PRO A 387 -27.82 -26.65 -17.31
CA PRO A 387 -26.82 -27.69 -17.54
C PRO A 387 -25.60 -27.53 -16.63
N GLN A 388 -25.08 -28.63 -16.07
CA GLN A 388 -23.89 -28.61 -15.21
C GLN A 388 -22.70 -27.94 -15.92
N ALA A 389 -22.49 -28.22 -17.20
CA ALA A 389 -21.43 -27.63 -18.00
C ALA A 389 -21.50 -26.09 -18.08
N ILE A 390 -22.69 -25.49 -18.03
CA ILE A 390 -22.86 -24.02 -17.99
C ILE A 390 -22.48 -23.47 -16.61
N ILE A 391 -22.78 -24.20 -15.53
CA ILE A 391 -22.42 -23.79 -14.17
C ILE A 391 -20.90 -23.81 -14.02
N ASP A 392 -20.24 -24.90 -14.41
CA ASP A 392 -18.80 -25.05 -14.28
C ASP A 392 -18.05 -24.06 -15.20
N TYR A 393 -18.51 -23.83 -16.44
CA TYR A 393 -17.99 -22.75 -17.30
C TYR A 393 -18.02 -21.38 -16.63
N ASN A 394 -19.14 -21.01 -15.98
CA ASN A 394 -19.26 -19.73 -15.28
C ASN A 394 -18.37 -19.65 -14.02
N LEU A 395 -17.97 -20.78 -13.44
CA LEU A 395 -17.05 -20.83 -12.30
C LEU A 395 -15.58 -20.72 -12.72
N THR A 396 -15.20 -21.26 -13.88
CA THR A 396 -13.79 -21.40 -14.25
C THR A 396 -13.29 -20.46 -15.34
N MET A 397 -14.14 -19.97 -16.25
CA MET A 397 -13.70 -19.10 -17.36
C MET A 397 -13.11 -17.76 -16.87
N GLY A 398 -13.61 -17.24 -15.75
CA GLY A 398 -13.30 -15.89 -15.25
C GLY A 398 -11.89 -15.68 -14.67
N GLY A 399 -10.94 -16.60 -14.86
CA GLY A 399 -9.58 -16.48 -14.31
C GLY A 399 -8.82 -15.27 -14.85
N VAL A 400 -8.85 -15.06 -16.17
CA VAL A 400 -8.23 -13.89 -16.83
C VAL A 400 -8.97 -12.59 -16.50
N ASP A 401 -10.30 -12.59 -16.57
CA ASP A 401 -11.16 -11.45 -16.19
C ASP A 401 -10.87 -10.98 -14.75
N LYS A 402 -10.70 -11.93 -13.82
CA LYS A 402 -10.35 -11.67 -12.42
C LYS A 402 -8.97 -11.02 -12.28
N ALA A 403 -7.98 -11.48 -13.04
CA ALA A 403 -6.66 -10.87 -13.08
C ALA A 403 -6.74 -9.43 -13.64
N ASP A 404 -7.37 -9.23 -14.80
CA ASP A 404 -7.55 -7.91 -15.43
C ASP A 404 -8.31 -6.93 -14.52
N GLN A 405 -9.37 -7.39 -13.84
CA GLN A 405 -10.09 -6.63 -12.84
C GLN A 405 -9.16 -6.18 -11.70
N CYS A 406 -8.38 -7.10 -11.13
CA CYS A 406 -7.49 -6.79 -10.00
C CYS A 406 -6.30 -5.90 -10.40
N LEU A 407 -5.81 -6.02 -11.63
CA LEU A 407 -4.79 -5.14 -12.22
C LEU A 407 -5.33 -3.72 -12.46
N SER A 408 -6.61 -3.59 -12.81
CA SER A 408 -7.27 -2.30 -13.09
C SER A 408 -7.41 -1.39 -11.87
N TYR A 409 -7.41 -1.95 -10.65
CA TYR A 409 -7.52 -1.18 -9.41
C TYR A 409 -6.27 -0.36 -9.09
N TYR A 410 -5.07 -0.84 -9.46
CA TYR A 410 -3.79 -0.19 -9.16
C TYR A 410 -2.88 -0.06 -10.39
N PRO A 411 -3.30 0.67 -11.44
CA PRO A 411 -2.64 0.63 -12.74
C PRO A 411 -1.30 1.39 -12.74
N THR A 412 -0.19 0.66 -12.77
CA THR A 412 1.18 1.18 -12.96
C THR A 412 1.38 1.86 -14.33
N VAL A 413 0.51 1.53 -15.29
CA VAL A 413 0.53 1.94 -16.69
C VAL A 413 -0.08 3.34 -16.84
N ARG A 414 0.62 4.24 -17.55
CA ARG A 414 0.14 5.60 -17.84
C ARG A 414 -0.41 5.73 -19.26
N ASN A 415 -1.55 6.39 -19.42
CA ASN A 415 -2.16 6.63 -20.75
C ASN A 415 -1.29 7.51 -21.67
N GLN A 416 -0.49 8.42 -21.09
CA GLN A 416 0.45 9.29 -21.80
C GLN A 416 1.72 8.57 -22.30
N GLN A 417 1.92 7.29 -21.96
CA GLN A 417 3.13 6.53 -22.30
C GLN A 417 3.20 6.24 -23.80
N LYS A 418 4.10 6.93 -24.53
CA LYS A 418 4.26 6.83 -25.98
C LYS A 418 5.19 5.71 -26.46
N LYS A 419 6.11 5.22 -25.62
CA LYS A 419 7.01 4.09 -25.94
C LYS A 419 6.32 2.76 -25.59
N TYR A 420 6.06 1.89 -26.57
CA TYR A 420 5.35 0.62 -26.36
C TYR A 420 6.02 -0.29 -25.32
N TYR A 421 7.34 -0.46 -25.41
CA TYR A 421 8.12 -1.38 -24.59
C TYR A 421 8.08 -1.03 -23.09
N LEU A 422 8.17 0.27 -22.77
CA LEU A 422 7.95 0.80 -21.42
C LEU A 422 6.50 0.66 -20.92
N LYS A 423 5.52 0.50 -21.82
CA LYS A 423 4.12 0.27 -21.47
C LYS A 423 3.87 -1.22 -21.16
N ILE A 424 4.43 -2.11 -21.98
CA ILE A 424 4.47 -3.56 -21.75
C ILE A 424 5.18 -3.87 -20.42
N PHE A 425 6.38 -3.33 -20.19
CA PHE A 425 7.12 -3.52 -18.93
C PHE A 425 6.31 -3.12 -17.69
N ARG A 426 5.61 -1.97 -17.74
CA ARG A 426 4.75 -1.54 -16.62
C ARG A 426 3.57 -2.50 -16.39
N GLN A 427 3.00 -3.06 -17.46
CA GLN A 427 1.95 -4.08 -17.35
C GLN A 427 2.50 -5.37 -16.71
N ILE A 428 3.64 -5.86 -17.17
CA ILE A 428 4.30 -7.07 -16.64
C ILE A 428 4.69 -6.88 -15.16
N LEU A 429 5.20 -5.70 -14.79
CA LEU A 429 5.44 -5.35 -13.38
C LEU A 429 4.15 -5.41 -12.55
N ASN A 430 3.02 -4.94 -13.08
CA ASN A 430 1.73 -5.01 -12.38
C ASN A 430 1.23 -6.46 -12.23
N GLN A 431 1.41 -7.27 -13.29
CA GLN A 431 1.10 -8.72 -13.31
C GLN A 431 1.99 -9.48 -12.33
N SER A 432 3.27 -9.15 -12.22
CA SER A 432 4.20 -9.74 -11.26
C SER A 432 3.78 -9.43 -9.82
N VAL A 433 3.38 -8.19 -9.52
CA VAL A 433 2.85 -7.81 -8.19
C VAL A 433 1.52 -8.51 -7.89
N TRP A 434 0.66 -8.71 -8.89
CA TRP A 434 -0.57 -9.50 -8.72
C TRP A 434 -0.27 -10.98 -8.43
N ASN A 435 0.59 -11.63 -9.23
CA ASN A 435 1.03 -13.00 -8.99
C ASN A 435 1.70 -13.14 -7.60
N SER A 436 2.52 -12.18 -7.20
CA SER A 436 3.14 -12.15 -5.85
C SER A 436 2.07 -12.15 -4.75
N PHE A 437 1.03 -11.33 -4.91
CA PHE A 437 -0.09 -11.29 -3.97
C PHE A 437 -0.89 -12.60 -3.97
N VAL A 438 -1.13 -13.22 -5.11
CA VAL A 438 -1.83 -14.51 -5.19
C VAL A 438 -1.04 -15.62 -4.49
N LEU A 439 0.28 -15.69 -4.69
CA LEU A 439 1.14 -16.64 -3.98
C LEU A 439 1.16 -16.38 -2.47
N TYR A 440 1.27 -15.12 -2.05
CA TYR A 440 1.15 -14.73 -0.65
C TYR A 440 -0.19 -15.17 -0.03
N LYS A 441 -1.32 -14.99 -0.74
CA LYS A 441 -2.64 -15.44 -0.28
C LYS A 441 -2.74 -16.96 -0.19
N LYS A 442 -2.13 -17.70 -1.11
CA LYS A 442 -2.06 -19.17 -1.05
C LYS A 442 -1.14 -19.68 0.08
N ASN A 443 -0.09 -18.93 0.43
CA ASN A 443 0.77 -19.21 1.59
C ASN A 443 0.18 -18.72 2.94
N GLY A 444 -1.15 -18.68 3.07
CA GLY A 444 -1.85 -18.28 4.31
C GLY A 444 -1.89 -16.78 4.61
N GLY A 445 -1.38 -15.93 3.73
CA GLY A 445 -1.34 -14.48 3.91
C GLY A 445 -2.73 -13.85 4.08
N THR A 446 -2.89 -12.93 5.04
CA THR A 446 -4.19 -12.35 5.42
C THR A 446 -4.47 -10.97 4.83
N MET A 447 -3.43 -10.21 4.47
CA MET A 447 -3.54 -8.82 3.99
C MET A 447 -4.44 -8.63 2.77
N SER A 448 -4.95 -7.41 2.57
CA SER A 448 -5.58 -7.00 1.32
C SER A 448 -4.54 -6.73 0.22
N HIS A 449 -4.96 -6.69 -1.04
CA HIS A 449 -4.09 -6.36 -2.17
C HIS A 449 -3.53 -4.94 -2.09
N LEU A 450 -4.23 -4.01 -1.43
CA LEU A 450 -3.73 -2.65 -1.18
C LEU A 450 -2.59 -2.67 -0.16
N ASP A 451 -2.84 -3.30 0.99
CA ASP A 451 -1.87 -3.34 2.10
C ASP A 451 -0.61 -4.08 1.68
N PHE A 452 -0.76 -5.19 0.94
CA PHE A 452 0.36 -5.93 0.35
C PHE A 452 1.24 -5.03 -0.52
N ARG A 453 0.64 -4.19 -1.38
CA ARG A 453 1.38 -3.25 -2.22
C ARG A 453 2.03 -2.12 -1.44
N LEU A 454 1.38 -1.61 -0.39
CA LEU A 454 1.94 -0.57 0.47
C LEU A 454 3.16 -1.11 1.23
N GLN A 455 3.03 -2.28 1.87
CA GLN A 455 4.14 -2.93 2.57
C GLN A 455 5.28 -3.29 1.59
N LEU A 456 5.00 -3.83 0.40
CA LEU A 456 6.01 -4.09 -0.63
C LEU A 456 6.80 -2.82 -1.00
N VAL A 457 6.11 -1.68 -1.15
CA VAL A 457 6.76 -0.39 -1.43
C VAL A 457 7.62 0.08 -0.26
N GLU A 458 7.18 -0.13 0.98
CA GLU A 458 7.94 0.21 2.18
C GLU A 458 9.17 -0.69 2.37
N GLU A 459 9.04 -1.99 2.16
CA GLU A 459 10.13 -2.97 2.22
C GLU A 459 11.18 -2.68 1.14
N LEU A 460 10.77 -2.48 -0.13
CA LEU A 460 11.67 -2.10 -1.23
C LEU A 460 12.45 -0.81 -0.90
N ALA A 461 11.77 0.18 -0.32
CA ALA A 461 12.36 1.46 0.01
C ALA A 461 13.20 1.46 1.31
N LYS A 462 12.99 0.48 2.21
CA LYS A 462 13.77 0.28 3.43
C LYS A 462 15.04 -0.53 3.16
N ILE A 463 14.91 -1.65 2.45
CA ILE A 463 16.02 -2.59 2.18
C ILE A 463 16.99 -1.99 1.15
N TYR A 464 16.48 -1.40 0.07
CA TYR A 464 17.31 -0.90 -1.04
C TYR A 464 17.49 0.63 -1.06
N GLY A 465 16.77 1.37 -0.20
CA GLY A 465 16.85 2.83 -0.13
C GLY A 465 17.95 3.40 0.77
N GLU A 466 18.60 2.58 1.59
CA GLU A 466 19.60 3.01 2.58
C GLU A 466 21.04 2.73 2.13
N SER A 467 21.45 3.26 0.96
CA SER A 467 22.87 3.29 0.58
C SER A 467 23.27 4.39 -0.41
N LYS A 468 24.51 4.89 -0.24
CA LYS A 468 25.37 5.60 -1.21
C LYS A 468 24.99 6.95 -1.83
N HIS A 469 23.90 7.63 -1.48
CA HIS A 469 23.82 9.10 -1.67
C HIS A 469 23.77 9.90 -0.35
N SER A 470 24.78 9.64 0.48
CA SER A 470 25.50 10.74 1.15
C SER A 470 26.17 11.65 0.10
N SER A 471 25.35 12.41 -0.63
CA SER A 471 25.79 13.60 -1.38
C SER A 471 24.75 14.68 -1.17
N GLN A 472 25.01 15.58 -0.22
CA GLN A 472 24.00 16.56 0.15
C GLN A 472 23.81 17.62 -0.92
N ASN A 473 22.70 17.49 -1.64
CA ASN A 473 22.03 18.59 -2.29
C ASN A 473 20.69 18.82 -1.58
N THR A 474 20.77 19.38 -0.36
CA THR A 474 19.61 20.02 0.29
C THR A 474 18.91 20.92 -0.71
N THR A 475 17.59 20.79 -0.84
CA THR A 475 16.80 21.61 -1.77
C THR A 475 17.01 23.10 -1.47
N SER A 476 17.00 23.96 -2.50
CA SER A 476 17.34 25.38 -2.33
C SER A 476 16.40 26.16 -1.40
N SER A 477 15.20 25.65 -1.13
CA SER A 477 14.31 26.14 -0.07
C SER A 477 14.94 25.97 1.31
N ASP A 478 15.42 24.76 1.62
CA ASP A 478 15.99 24.40 2.92
C ASP A 478 17.36 25.08 3.10
N ARG A 479 18.03 25.42 2.00
CA ARG A 479 19.26 26.21 2.00
C ARG A 479 19.03 27.69 2.36
N LEU A 480 17.82 28.23 2.24
CA LEU A 480 17.49 29.61 2.63
C LEU A 480 16.84 29.71 4.01
N THR A 481 16.30 28.61 4.54
CA THR A 481 15.61 28.57 5.85
C THR A 481 16.35 27.76 6.93
N GLY A 482 17.31 26.92 6.55
CA GLY A 482 18.16 26.18 7.49
C GLY A 482 19.29 27.03 8.08
N ARG A 483 19.66 26.76 9.34
CA ARG A 483 20.81 27.40 10.00
C ARG A 483 22.12 26.87 9.39
N HIS A 484 22.88 27.72 8.71
CA HIS A 484 24.23 27.40 8.24
C HIS A 484 25.27 27.92 9.23
N PHE A 485 26.17 27.05 9.68
CA PHE A 485 27.27 27.43 10.57
C PHE A 485 28.56 27.65 9.75
N PRO A 486 29.18 28.85 9.79
CA PRO A 486 30.42 29.12 9.07
C PRO A 486 31.61 28.35 9.68
N SER A 487 32.25 27.48 8.90
CA SER A 487 33.47 26.74 9.31
C SER A 487 34.71 27.32 8.63
N HIS A 488 35.79 27.55 9.38
CA HIS A 488 37.03 28.14 8.86
C HIS A 488 37.81 27.15 7.96
N ILE A 489 38.40 27.65 6.87
CA ILE A 489 39.24 26.88 5.95
C ILE A 489 40.65 26.82 6.55
N GLN A 490 41.09 25.63 6.96
CA GLN A 490 42.38 25.48 7.61
C GLN A 490 43.55 25.74 6.65
N PRO A 491 44.62 26.44 7.11
CA PRO A 491 45.85 26.64 6.34
C PRO A 491 46.44 25.32 5.84
N THR A 492 47.01 25.34 4.63
CA THR A 492 47.81 24.22 4.11
C THR A 492 49.27 24.66 4.02
N GLN A 493 50.20 23.70 4.00
CA GLN A 493 51.64 23.98 3.85
C GLN A 493 51.96 24.88 2.63
N LYS A 494 51.15 24.81 1.57
CA LYS A 494 51.29 25.65 0.37
C LYS A 494 50.57 27.01 0.43
N LYS A 495 49.64 27.24 1.36
CA LYS A 495 48.88 28.51 1.46
C LYS A 495 48.44 28.80 2.90
N LYS A 496 49.16 29.75 3.56
CA LYS A 496 48.89 30.21 4.93
C LYS A 496 47.49 30.85 5.13
N ALA A 497 46.93 31.45 4.09
CA ALA A 497 45.60 32.07 4.11
C ALA A 497 44.73 31.54 2.94
N PRO A 498 44.11 30.35 3.08
CA PRO A 498 43.30 29.77 2.02
C PRO A 498 41.89 30.37 2.00
N THR A 499 41.49 30.86 0.84
CA THR A 499 40.17 31.41 0.56
C THR A 499 39.39 30.51 -0.40
N LYS A 500 38.06 30.51 -0.28
CA LYS A 500 37.13 29.96 -1.29
C LYS A 500 36.19 31.06 -1.77
N ILE A 501 35.77 30.96 -3.02
CA ILE A 501 34.80 31.89 -3.63
C ILE A 501 33.42 31.62 -3.04
N CYS A 502 32.76 32.65 -2.51
CA CYS A 502 31.36 32.54 -2.07
C CYS A 502 30.44 32.39 -3.29
N ILE A 503 29.87 31.20 -3.48
CA ILE A 503 28.98 30.88 -4.60
C ILE A 503 27.83 31.89 -4.73
N VAL A 504 27.20 32.27 -3.61
CA VAL A 504 26.06 33.22 -3.58
C VAL A 504 26.49 34.63 -4.02
N CYS A 505 27.66 35.11 -3.60
CA CYS A 505 28.16 36.43 -4.03
C CYS A 505 28.64 36.41 -5.48
N SER A 506 29.32 35.34 -5.91
CA SER A 506 29.87 35.20 -7.26
C SER A 506 28.82 35.09 -8.38
N GLN A 507 27.55 34.87 -8.00
CA GLN A 507 26.39 34.89 -8.89
C GLN A 507 25.78 36.29 -9.06
N LYS A 508 26.19 37.28 -8.24
CA LYS A 508 25.78 38.69 -8.41
C LYS A 508 26.76 39.41 -9.33
N PHE A 509 26.24 40.38 -10.07
CA PHE A 509 27.03 41.32 -10.88
C PHE A 509 27.01 42.70 -10.24
N ASN A 510 28.07 43.48 -10.41
CA ASN A 510 28.11 44.90 -10.02
C ASN A 510 27.52 45.79 -11.12
N GLU A 511 27.37 47.08 -10.83
CA GLU A 511 26.85 48.11 -11.75
C GLU A 511 27.70 48.28 -13.03
N LYS A 512 28.93 47.74 -13.05
CA LYS A 512 29.84 47.71 -14.21
C LYS A 512 29.81 46.38 -14.96
N GLY A 513 28.81 45.52 -14.73
CA GLY A 513 28.62 44.24 -15.43
C GLY A 513 29.61 43.12 -15.05
N GLN A 514 30.42 43.31 -14.00
CA GLN A 514 31.43 42.33 -13.57
C GLN A 514 30.91 41.47 -12.41
N ARG A 515 31.28 40.19 -12.36
CA ARG A 515 30.87 39.27 -11.27
C ARG A 515 31.50 39.69 -9.94
N VAL A 516 30.69 39.77 -8.89
CA VAL A 516 31.11 40.17 -7.54
C VAL A 516 31.86 39.03 -6.86
N ARG A 517 33.19 39.00 -7.05
CA ARG A 517 34.08 38.02 -6.41
C ARG A 517 34.27 38.39 -4.93
N LYS A 518 33.44 37.85 -4.03
CA LYS A 518 33.75 37.80 -2.60
C LYS A 518 34.38 36.46 -2.25
N GLU A 519 35.65 36.50 -1.91
CA GLU A 519 36.40 35.39 -1.33
C GLU A 519 36.26 35.38 0.18
N SER A 520 36.13 34.19 0.77
CA SER A 520 35.96 33.99 2.21
C SER A 520 36.89 32.91 2.72
N ARG A 521 37.36 33.07 3.97
CA ARG A 521 38.04 31.99 4.71
C ARG A 521 37.07 31.02 5.38
N TYR A 522 35.76 31.09 5.09
CA TYR A 522 34.73 30.27 5.70
C TYR A 522 33.85 29.55 4.66
N TYR A 523 33.44 28.32 4.96
CA TYR A 523 32.53 27.49 4.14
C TYR A 523 31.55 26.71 5.04
N SER A 524 30.51 26.09 4.45
CA SER A 524 29.50 25.28 5.17
C SER A 524 29.64 23.80 4.81
N LEU A 525 29.61 22.90 5.80
CA LEU A 525 29.81 21.45 5.63
C LEU A 525 28.48 20.69 5.65
N VAL A 526 28.04 20.36 4.44
CA VAL A 526 26.80 19.63 4.11
C VAL A 526 26.77 18.12 4.47
N TYR A 527 26.89 17.63 5.73
CA TYR A 527 26.85 16.17 6.07
C TYR A 527 26.30 15.88 7.50
N GLY A 528 25.85 14.67 7.94
CA GLY A 528 25.69 13.35 7.29
C GLY A 528 25.53 12.15 8.26
N ALA A 529 24.42 12.05 9.01
CA ALA A 529 23.89 10.90 9.79
C ALA A 529 24.73 10.18 10.89
N CYS A 530 26.07 10.11 10.86
CA CYS A 530 26.85 9.28 11.83
C CYS A 530 27.64 10.04 12.91
N PHE A 531 27.44 11.35 13.07
CA PHE A 531 28.22 12.17 14.02
C PHE A 531 27.41 12.75 15.19
N LEU A 532 26.12 12.38 15.31
CA LEU A 532 25.19 12.98 16.28
C LEU A 532 25.42 12.58 17.75
N VAL A 533 26.33 11.64 18.02
CA VAL A 533 26.71 11.20 19.39
C VAL A 533 28.05 11.80 19.84
N LEU A 534 28.88 12.31 18.92
CA LEU A 534 30.29 12.66 19.21
C LEU A 534 30.66 14.15 19.06
N LEU A 535 29.69 15.05 18.81
CA LEU A 535 29.92 16.51 18.77
C LEU A 535 28.97 17.34 19.65
N SER A 536 28.34 16.72 20.65
CA SER A 536 27.75 17.44 21.79
C SER A 536 28.80 17.90 22.81
N LEU A 537 30.06 17.46 22.70
CA LEU A 537 31.15 17.73 23.64
C LEU A 537 32.36 18.46 22.99
N SER A 538 32.15 19.67 22.45
CA SER A 538 33.19 20.72 22.43
C SER A 538 32.67 22.09 21.98
N ASN A 539 32.53 23.03 22.94
CA ASN A 539 32.67 24.50 22.82
C ASN A 539 31.76 25.25 21.79
N GLY A 540 30.95 26.27 22.12
CA GLY A 540 31.21 27.38 23.06
C GLY A 540 32.21 28.35 22.40
N SER A 541 31.92 29.58 21.99
CA SER A 541 30.98 30.63 22.43
C SER A 541 30.61 31.52 21.20
N ASN A 542 29.76 32.56 21.20
CA ASN A 542 29.32 33.53 22.21
C ASN A 542 27.86 33.95 21.92
N GLU A 543 26.97 33.80 22.90
CA GLU A 543 25.88 34.74 23.21
C GLU A 543 25.27 34.35 24.56
N LYS A 544 24.94 35.35 25.37
CA LYS A 544 24.59 35.21 26.79
C LYS A 544 23.19 34.59 26.93
N ASP A 545 23.16 33.35 27.42
CA ASP A 545 22.09 32.69 28.20
C ASP A 545 22.53 31.23 28.42
N SER A 546 22.60 30.80 29.68
CA SER A 546 23.45 29.68 30.09
C SER A 546 22.74 28.33 30.32
N CYS A 547 21.51 28.28 30.86
CA CYS A 547 20.93 26.97 31.28
C CYS A 547 20.06 26.24 30.22
N GLY A 548 19.37 26.95 29.32
CA GLY A 548 18.49 26.34 28.29
C GLY A 548 19.19 25.54 27.17
N LYS A 549 20.50 25.27 27.28
CA LYS A 549 21.29 24.47 26.34
C LYS A 549 21.44 23.01 26.76
N ASN A 550 21.34 22.71 28.06
CA ASN A 550 21.59 21.36 28.60
C ASN A 550 20.29 20.53 28.75
N GLU A 551 19.11 21.16 28.85
CA GLU A 551 17.81 20.48 28.99
C GLU A 551 17.54 19.43 27.89
N LYS A 552 17.86 19.75 26.63
CA LYS A 552 17.63 18.84 25.50
C LYS A 552 18.59 17.64 25.51
N PRO A 553 19.91 17.82 25.71
CA PRO A 553 20.82 16.73 26.03
C PRO A 553 20.37 15.86 27.21
N LEU A 554 20.03 16.45 28.36
CA LEU A 554 19.59 15.70 29.55
C LEU A 554 18.32 14.89 29.27
N ALA A 555 17.27 15.49 28.71
CA ALA A 555 16.04 14.75 28.37
C ALA A 555 16.27 13.63 27.34
N LEU A 556 17.24 13.78 26.43
CA LEU A 556 17.65 12.71 25.51
C LEU A 556 18.40 11.58 26.25
N LEU A 557 19.23 11.91 27.24
CA LEU A 557 19.92 10.94 28.10
C LEU A 557 18.96 10.23 29.06
N ASP A 558 17.94 10.92 29.59
CA ASP A 558 16.86 10.31 30.40
C ASP A 558 16.05 9.31 29.57
N MET A 559 15.65 9.68 28.35
CA MET A 559 14.98 8.76 27.43
C MET A 559 15.88 7.58 27.03
N ALA A 560 17.18 7.80 26.86
CA ALA A 560 18.13 6.73 26.56
C ALA A 560 18.27 5.75 27.75
N GLU A 561 18.34 6.25 28.99
CA GLU A 561 18.42 5.41 30.18
C GLU A 561 17.15 4.58 30.40
N ASP A 562 15.97 5.18 30.21
CA ASP A 562 14.68 4.47 30.29
C ASP A 562 14.59 3.34 29.24
N LEU A 563 15.01 3.60 28.00
CA LEU A 563 15.04 2.59 26.93
C LEU A 563 16.04 1.46 27.23
N VAL A 564 17.24 1.78 27.74
CA VAL A 564 18.24 0.78 28.14
C VAL A 564 17.75 -0.06 29.33
N SER A 565 17.07 0.58 30.29
CA SER A 565 16.50 -0.10 31.46
C SER A 565 15.33 -1.03 31.09
N LYS A 566 14.45 -0.59 30.18
CA LYS A 566 13.39 -1.42 29.60
C LYS A 566 13.92 -2.56 28.74
N ALA A 567 15.01 -2.33 28.00
CA ALA A 567 15.67 -3.40 27.26
C ALA A 567 16.20 -4.49 28.20
N LYS A 568 16.81 -4.12 29.35
CA LYS A 568 17.31 -5.07 30.36
C LYS A 568 16.20 -5.99 30.90
N LEU A 569 14.99 -5.47 31.12
CA LEU A 569 13.81 -6.23 31.54
C LEU A 569 13.37 -7.32 30.54
N HIS A 570 13.71 -7.20 29.26
CA HIS A 570 13.42 -8.22 28.23
C HIS A 570 14.52 -9.29 28.08
N TYR A 571 15.64 -9.19 28.81
CA TYR A 571 16.72 -10.18 28.83
C TYR A 571 16.93 -10.74 30.25
N PRO A 572 16.19 -11.79 30.65
CA PRO A 572 16.40 -12.43 31.95
C PRO A 572 17.80 -13.07 32.03
N THR A 573 18.39 -13.03 33.22
CA THR A 573 19.67 -13.67 33.54
C THR A 573 19.59 -15.19 33.35
N CYS A 574 20.64 -15.82 32.80
CA CYS A 574 20.74 -17.28 32.77
C CYS A 574 20.88 -17.78 34.22
N SER A 575 19.84 -18.39 34.78
CA SER A 575 19.90 -19.12 36.05
C SER A 575 20.70 -20.41 35.88
N ASN A 576 21.59 -20.73 36.83
CA ASN A 576 22.55 -21.85 36.72
C ASN A 576 21.95 -23.26 36.90
N ASP A 577 20.62 -23.40 36.95
CA ASP A 577 19.95 -24.67 37.21
C ASP A 577 19.20 -25.24 36.00
N SER A 578 19.31 -26.56 35.86
CA SER A 578 18.73 -27.47 34.86
C SER A 578 19.40 -27.50 33.47
N LYS A 579 19.51 -28.73 32.94
CA LYS A 579 20.33 -29.12 31.79
C LYS A 579 19.66 -28.77 30.45
N ALA A 580 20.50 -28.58 29.43
CA ALA A 580 20.17 -28.47 28.00
C ALA A 580 19.57 -27.13 27.51
N LEU A 581 20.42 -26.11 27.35
CA LEU A 581 20.20 -25.02 26.39
C LEU A 581 21.53 -24.48 25.82
N ASN A 582 21.52 -24.09 24.54
CA ASN A 582 22.74 -23.82 23.74
C ASN A 582 23.69 -22.78 24.37
N LEU A 583 24.95 -23.20 24.59
CA LEU A 583 26.04 -22.40 25.16
C LEU A 583 26.27 -21.08 24.41
N SER A 584 26.16 -21.09 23.08
CA SER A 584 26.30 -19.91 22.21
C SER A 584 25.24 -18.84 22.45
N ASN A 585 24.02 -19.25 22.81
CA ASN A 585 22.90 -18.34 23.04
C ASN A 585 22.98 -17.63 24.40
N CYS A 586 23.45 -18.30 25.46
CA CYS A 586 23.72 -17.61 26.72
C CYS A 586 24.96 -16.69 26.59
N ALA A 587 26.02 -17.10 25.90
CA ALA A 587 27.21 -16.26 25.67
C ALA A 587 26.90 -14.94 24.93
N ASN A 588 26.04 -15.00 23.89
CA ASN A 588 25.58 -13.78 23.19
C ASN A 588 24.69 -12.91 24.09
N LYS A 589 23.77 -13.50 24.87
CA LYS A 589 22.94 -12.74 25.84
C LYS A 589 23.78 -12.05 26.92
N VAL A 590 24.81 -12.72 27.45
CA VAL A 590 25.75 -12.14 28.41
C VAL A 590 26.46 -10.93 27.79
N LYS A 591 27.02 -11.05 26.57
CA LYS A 591 27.62 -9.91 25.87
C LYS A 591 26.64 -8.75 25.68
N THR A 592 25.42 -9.00 25.25
CA THR A 592 24.38 -7.96 25.10
C THR A 592 24.07 -7.27 26.43
N LEU A 593 23.97 -8.02 27.54
CA LEU A 593 23.81 -7.44 28.87
C LEU A 593 25.02 -6.57 29.28
N THR A 594 26.26 -7.00 29.00
CA THR A 594 27.46 -6.21 29.29
C THR A 594 27.49 -4.90 28.50
N TYR A 595 27.09 -4.92 27.22
CA TYR A 595 26.99 -3.71 26.41
C TYR A 595 25.89 -2.76 26.90
N LEU A 596 24.76 -3.28 27.39
CA LEU A 596 23.69 -2.46 27.98
C LEU A 596 24.14 -1.81 29.30
N GLU A 597 24.86 -2.53 30.15
CA GLU A 597 25.42 -1.98 31.40
C GLU A 597 26.50 -0.92 31.14
N PHE A 598 27.41 -1.18 30.20
CA PHE A 598 28.41 -0.19 29.78
C PHE A 598 27.76 1.06 29.17
N THR A 599 26.72 0.88 28.35
CA THR A 599 25.94 2.00 27.79
C THR A 599 25.23 2.80 28.88
N LYS A 600 24.68 2.14 29.92
CA LYS A 600 24.09 2.84 31.07
C LYS A 600 25.13 3.69 31.80
N LYS A 601 26.31 3.13 32.08
CA LYS A 601 27.41 3.85 32.76
C LYS A 601 27.84 5.10 31.99
N LEU A 602 27.98 5.00 30.67
CA LEU A 602 28.29 6.15 29.81
C LEU A 602 27.18 7.22 29.80
N ILE A 603 25.91 6.83 29.97
CA ILE A 603 24.78 7.76 30.09
C ILE A 603 24.82 8.49 31.44
N GLU A 604 25.13 7.79 32.54
CA GLU A 604 25.30 8.40 33.87
C GLU A 604 26.48 9.39 33.89
N GLU A 605 27.65 8.98 33.38
CA GLU A 605 28.84 9.85 33.23
C GLU A 605 28.54 11.10 32.35
N ALA A 606 27.75 10.93 31.28
CA ALA A 606 27.31 12.05 30.44
C ALA A 606 26.35 13.01 31.17
N LYS A 607 25.47 12.50 32.05
CA LYS A 607 24.56 13.34 32.85
C LYS A 607 25.31 14.17 33.89
N GLU A 608 26.27 13.57 34.60
CA GLU A 608 27.13 14.29 35.55
C GLU A 608 27.93 15.41 34.86
N SER A 609 28.39 15.19 33.62
CA SER A 609 29.09 16.23 32.84
C SER A 609 28.23 17.43 32.42
N LEU A 610 26.89 17.32 32.50
CA LEU A 610 25.94 18.33 32.03
C LEU A 610 25.26 19.12 33.16
N SER A 611 25.44 18.73 34.43
CA SER A 611 24.66 19.25 35.57
C SER A 611 25.16 20.57 36.17
N ILE A 612 26.26 21.14 35.69
CA ILE A 612 26.81 22.41 36.19
C ILE A 612 26.23 23.61 35.42
N CYS A 613 25.06 24.11 35.86
CA CYS A 613 24.62 25.47 35.58
C CYS A 613 23.57 25.94 36.61
N GLU A 614 23.98 26.76 37.57
CA GLU A 614 23.04 27.45 38.46
C GLU A 614 22.33 28.61 37.72
N SER A 615 20.99 28.55 37.68
CA SER A 615 20.05 29.61 37.27
C SER A 615 20.11 30.16 35.82
N CYS A 616 19.05 29.90 35.03
CA CYS A 616 18.70 30.74 33.86
C CYS A 616 17.25 30.48 33.38
N GLY A 617 16.25 31.20 33.92
CA GLY A 617 14.92 31.41 33.32
C GLY A 617 14.11 30.16 32.95
N GLU A 618 13.39 29.59 33.93
CA GLU A 618 12.59 28.38 33.79
C GLU A 618 11.50 28.49 32.71
N ARG A 619 11.44 27.50 31.80
CA ARG A 619 10.27 27.26 30.94
C ARG A 619 9.36 26.23 31.60
N PRO A 620 8.25 26.64 32.22
CA PRO A 620 7.41 25.71 32.95
C PRO A 620 6.79 24.67 32.00
N ARG A 621 6.92 23.40 32.37
CA ARG A 621 6.38 22.23 31.66
C ARG A 621 4.88 22.05 31.91
N ASP A 622 4.40 22.51 33.06
CA ASP A 622 2.99 22.56 33.45
C ASP A 622 2.72 23.72 34.43
N CYS A 623 1.47 23.85 34.91
CA CYS A 623 1.10 24.90 35.86
C CYS A 623 1.70 24.75 37.27
N SER A 624 2.19 23.58 37.67
CA SER A 624 2.84 23.40 38.98
C SER A 624 4.18 24.12 39.03
N GLU A 625 4.93 24.06 37.91
CA GLU A 625 6.13 24.86 37.72
C GLU A 625 5.81 26.34 37.55
N VAL A 626 4.74 26.72 36.82
CA VAL A 626 4.30 28.14 36.79
C VAL A 626 4.10 28.69 38.21
N LEU A 627 3.49 27.91 39.12
CA LEU A 627 3.30 28.29 40.52
C LEU A 627 4.62 28.34 41.30
N ALA A 628 5.50 27.34 41.13
CA ALA A 628 6.81 27.30 41.78
C ALA A 628 7.68 28.51 41.40
N ASN A 629 7.58 28.97 40.15
CA ASN A 629 8.25 30.16 39.62
C ASN A 629 7.63 31.48 40.14
N GLY A 630 6.72 31.43 41.13
CA GLY A 630 6.13 32.58 41.81
C GLY A 630 4.88 33.16 41.17
N HIS A 631 4.35 32.59 40.08
CA HIS A 631 3.12 33.08 39.45
C HIS A 631 1.87 32.51 40.16
N ASN A 632 1.47 33.17 41.25
CA ASN A 632 0.40 32.74 42.15
C ASN A 632 -1.03 33.19 41.79
N ARG A 633 -1.30 33.55 40.53
CA ARG A 633 -2.64 34.01 40.08
C ARG A 633 -3.22 33.06 39.05
N SER A 634 -4.48 32.67 39.20
CA SER A 634 -5.18 31.89 38.18
C SER A 634 -5.34 32.70 36.87
N GLY A 635 -5.06 32.06 35.73
CA GLY A 635 -4.97 32.77 34.45
C GLY A 635 -4.52 31.88 33.29
N VAL A 636 -4.31 32.48 32.13
CA VAL A 636 -3.76 31.78 30.95
C VAL A 636 -2.24 31.92 30.94
N TYR A 637 -1.55 30.80 30.84
CA TYR A 637 -0.09 30.72 30.81
C TYR A 637 0.37 29.79 29.69
N THR A 638 1.53 30.09 29.09
CA THR A 638 2.16 29.25 28.07
C THR A 638 3.09 28.23 28.73
N ILE A 639 2.79 26.95 28.57
CA ILE A 639 3.60 25.84 29.10
C ILE A 639 4.29 25.04 27.99
N HIS A 640 5.26 24.22 28.34
CA HIS A 640 6.13 23.48 27.41
C HIS A 640 6.21 21.97 27.70
N PRO A 641 5.12 21.18 27.49
CA PRO A 641 5.10 19.76 27.84
C PRO A 641 6.06 18.90 27.00
N ILE A 642 6.87 18.10 27.68
CA ILE A 642 7.86 17.19 27.10
C ILE A 642 7.18 15.87 26.71
N SER A 643 7.09 15.59 25.41
CA SER A 643 6.64 14.29 24.89
C SER A 643 7.09 14.08 23.45
N ARG A 644 7.30 12.82 23.05
CA ARG A 644 7.71 12.39 21.69
C ARG A 644 6.83 12.93 20.55
N TYR A 645 5.60 13.36 20.84
CA TYR A 645 4.66 13.96 19.88
C TYR A 645 4.62 15.49 19.91
N THR A 646 5.10 16.12 21.00
CA THR A 646 5.01 17.57 21.26
C THR A 646 6.37 18.25 21.41
N VAL A 647 7.49 17.56 21.20
CA VAL A 647 8.84 18.15 21.29
C VAL A 647 8.91 19.47 20.50
N ALA A 648 9.07 20.58 21.23
CA ALA A 648 9.08 21.96 20.74
C ALA A 648 7.74 22.60 20.29
N LYS A 649 6.59 22.15 20.81
CA LYS A 649 5.33 22.93 20.78
C LYS A 649 4.97 23.44 22.17
N SER A 650 4.97 24.77 22.33
CA SER A 650 4.32 25.42 23.46
C SER A 650 2.79 25.38 23.32
N VAL A 651 2.08 25.42 24.44
CA VAL A 651 0.61 25.46 24.46
C VAL A 651 0.12 26.40 25.56
N ASP A 652 -0.89 27.20 25.25
CA ASP A 652 -1.55 28.07 26.23
C ASP A 652 -2.60 27.27 26.99
N VAL A 653 -2.47 27.25 28.32
CA VAL A 653 -3.36 26.54 29.24
C VAL A 653 -3.95 27.50 30.26
N TYR A 654 -5.10 27.15 30.83
CA TYR A 654 -5.58 27.82 32.03
C TYR A 654 -4.96 27.16 33.26
N CYS A 655 -4.17 27.92 34.02
CA CYS A 655 -3.67 27.51 35.32
C CYS A 655 -4.64 27.95 36.42
N ASP A 656 -5.03 27.02 37.28
CA ASP A 656 -5.73 27.28 38.53
C ASP A 656 -4.72 27.21 39.67
N MET A 657 -4.44 28.38 40.25
CA MET A 657 -3.48 28.60 41.34
C MET A 657 -4.15 28.70 42.72
N ASP A 658 -5.48 28.70 42.77
CA ASP A 658 -6.26 28.94 43.99
C ASP A 658 -6.74 27.62 44.62
N THR A 659 -7.14 26.65 43.80
CA THR A 659 -7.77 25.41 44.29
C THR A 659 -6.75 24.44 44.87
N ALA A 660 -6.96 23.98 46.11
CA ALA A 660 -6.22 22.86 46.73
C ALA A 660 -4.68 22.96 46.61
N GLY A 661 -4.13 24.14 46.90
CA GLY A 661 -2.70 24.45 46.83
C GLY A 661 -2.19 24.89 45.47
N GLY A 662 -3.08 25.06 44.48
CA GLY A 662 -2.75 25.64 43.16
C GLY A 662 -1.91 24.74 42.26
N GLY A 663 -1.39 25.30 41.16
CA GLY A 663 -0.52 24.60 40.23
C GLY A 663 -1.26 23.64 39.28
N TRP A 664 -2.58 23.78 39.13
CA TRP A 664 -3.38 22.86 38.32
C TRP A 664 -3.50 23.32 36.87
N THR A 665 -3.15 22.44 35.94
CA THR A 665 -3.37 22.63 34.50
C THR A 665 -4.78 22.17 34.13
N VAL A 666 -5.68 23.10 33.79
CA VAL A 666 -7.05 22.75 33.40
C VAL A 666 -7.05 22.15 31.99
N ILE A 667 -7.56 20.93 31.85
CA ILE A 667 -7.62 20.17 30.58
C ILE A 667 -9.03 20.14 29.97
N GLN A 668 -10.07 20.42 30.78
CA GLN A 668 -11.46 20.52 30.35
C GLN A 668 -12.21 21.50 31.25
N ARG A 669 -13.12 22.29 30.67
CA ARG A 669 -14.03 23.19 31.40
C ARG A 669 -15.39 23.21 30.70
N ARG A 670 -16.48 23.10 31.47
CA ARG A 670 -17.88 23.25 31.03
C ARG A 670 -18.65 24.16 31.99
N GLY A 671 -19.59 24.93 31.46
CA GLY A 671 -20.40 25.86 32.27
C GLY A 671 -21.30 26.73 31.41
N LYS A 672 -22.00 27.70 32.02
CA LYS A 672 -22.90 28.63 31.33
C LYS A 672 -22.13 29.70 30.55
N PHE A 673 -21.59 29.34 29.38
CA PHE A 673 -20.81 30.22 28.52
C PHE A 673 -21.47 30.35 27.13
N PRO A 674 -22.40 31.31 26.91
CA PRO A 674 -23.04 31.47 25.60
C PRO A 674 -22.06 32.06 24.55
N PRO A 675 -22.12 31.61 23.28
CA PRO A 675 -22.83 30.42 22.80
C PRO A 675 -22.16 29.12 23.30
N GLN A 676 -22.97 28.15 23.71
CA GLN A 676 -22.49 26.89 24.29
C GLN A 676 -21.60 26.11 23.31
N GLN A 677 -20.46 25.63 23.76
CA GLN A 677 -19.54 24.86 22.93
C GLN A 677 -20.11 23.45 22.69
N ASN A 678 -20.13 23.02 21.42
CA ASN A 678 -20.49 21.66 21.05
C ASN A 678 -19.34 20.70 21.35
N PHE A 679 -19.59 19.69 22.20
CA PHE A 679 -18.66 18.60 22.55
C PHE A 679 -18.93 17.27 21.80
N ASN A 680 -19.98 17.18 20.97
CA ASN A 680 -20.22 16.03 20.09
C ASN A 680 -19.31 16.09 18.84
N ARG A 681 -18.00 15.97 19.07
CA ARG A 681 -16.91 16.17 18.10
C ARG A 681 -16.26 14.84 17.67
N GLY A 682 -15.56 14.87 16.54
CA GLY A 682 -14.84 13.71 16.00
C GLY A 682 -13.48 13.47 16.66
N TRP A 683 -12.85 12.34 16.34
CA TRP A 683 -11.56 11.92 16.91
C TRP A 683 -10.46 12.95 16.71
N GLN A 684 -10.36 13.51 15.50
CA GLN A 684 -9.32 14.48 15.17
C GLN A 684 -9.45 15.78 15.99
N GLU A 685 -10.68 16.22 16.30
CA GLU A 685 -10.93 17.40 17.13
C GLU A 685 -10.57 17.11 18.59
N TYR A 686 -10.96 15.95 19.14
CA TYR A 686 -10.56 15.53 20.49
C TYR A 686 -9.05 15.27 20.62
N LYS A 687 -8.38 14.86 19.54
CA LYS A 687 -6.92 14.70 19.50
C LYS A 687 -6.18 16.03 19.67
N ILE A 688 -6.54 17.05 18.87
CA ILE A 688 -5.80 18.32 18.81
C ILE A 688 -6.29 19.39 19.80
N GLY A 689 -7.51 19.24 20.33
CA GLY A 689 -8.16 20.21 21.21
C GLY A 689 -9.13 21.13 20.48
N PHE A 690 -10.10 21.68 21.22
CA PHE A 690 -11.11 22.62 20.69
C PHE A 690 -11.73 23.49 21.80
N GLY A 691 -12.36 24.60 21.40
CA GLY A 691 -13.03 25.53 22.30
C GLY A 691 -12.18 26.77 22.62
N ASN A 692 -12.43 27.41 23.75
CA ASN A 692 -11.71 28.59 24.21
C ASN A 692 -11.23 28.38 25.66
N ILE A 693 -9.93 28.52 25.88
CA ILE A 693 -9.24 28.23 27.15
C ILE A 693 -9.79 29.04 28.36
N THR A 694 -10.42 30.18 28.10
CA THR A 694 -11.07 31.02 29.14
C THR A 694 -12.56 30.70 29.36
N LYS A 695 -13.18 29.92 28.48
CA LYS A 695 -14.59 29.51 28.50
C LYS A 695 -14.67 27.97 28.48
N GLU A 696 -15.47 27.37 27.61
CA GLU A 696 -15.49 25.91 27.45
C GLU A 696 -14.43 25.42 26.46
N PHE A 697 -13.71 24.37 26.83
CA PHE A 697 -12.72 23.73 25.96
C PHE A 697 -12.43 22.28 26.34
N TRP A 698 -11.82 21.57 25.40
CA TRP A 698 -11.05 20.34 25.61
C TRP A 698 -9.61 20.59 25.13
N LEU A 699 -8.61 20.37 25.99
CA LEU A 699 -7.23 20.73 25.68
C LEU A 699 -6.64 19.93 24.51
N GLY A 700 -7.08 18.67 24.33
CA GLY A 700 -6.60 17.77 23.29
C GLY A 700 -5.85 16.56 23.85
N ASN A 701 -6.18 15.37 23.36
CA ASN A 701 -5.62 14.12 23.86
C ASN A 701 -4.10 14.03 23.70
N ASP A 702 -3.51 14.64 22.66
CA ASP A 702 -2.05 14.70 22.49
C ASP A 702 -1.36 15.48 23.64
N TYR A 703 -1.98 16.58 24.10
CA TYR A 703 -1.46 17.38 25.21
C TYR A 703 -1.75 16.72 26.57
N ILE A 704 -2.92 16.10 26.75
CA ILE A 704 -3.23 15.35 27.98
C ILE A 704 -2.29 14.13 28.12
N TYR A 705 -1.95 13.47 27.01
CA TYR A 705 -0.95 12.41 26.98
C TYR A 705 0.43 12.95 27.38
N ALA A 706 0.86 14.09 26.81
CA ALA A 706 2.12 14.71 27.18
C ALA A 706 2.16 15.06 28.69
N LEU A 707 1.17 15.81 29.18
CA LEU A 707 1.10 16.23 30.58
C LEU A 707 1.15 15.05 31.56
N SER A 708 0.35 14.01 31.31
CA SER A 708 0.20 12.87 32.24
C SER A 708 1.28 11.77 32.14
N ASN A 709 2.25 11.90 31.22
CA ASN A 709 3.37 10.96 31.09
C ASN A 709 4.74 11.61 31.38
N GLN A 710 4.77 12.83 31.91
CA GLN A 710 6.01 13.50 32.35
C GLN A 710 6.50 13.05 33.74
N GLY A 711 5.63 12.44 34.54
CA GLY A 711 5.91 12.00 35.92
C GLY A 711 4.64 11.51 36.61
N PRO A 712 4.68 11.29 37.94
CA PRO A 712 3.49 10.99 38.72
C PRO A 712 2.47 12.14 38.59
N CYS A 713 1.34 11.88 37.95
CA CYS A 713 0.33 12.88 37.65
C CYS A 713 -0.97 12.57 38.39
N GLU A 714 -1.54 13.56 39.07
CA GLU A 714 -2.88 13.48 39.64
C GLU A 714 -3.90 14.24 38.79
N ILE A 715 -5.15 13.77 38.78
CA ILE A 715 -6.28 14.48 38.17
C ILE A 715 -7.31 14.85 39.24
N ARG A 716 -7.82 16.07 39.16
CA ARG A 716 -8.92 16.61 39.96
C ARG A 716 -10.11 16.98 39.07
N PHE A 717 -11.28 16.69 39.61
CA PHE A 717 -12.58 17.06 39.08
C PHE A 717 -13.25 18.02 40.07
N ASP A 718 -13.65 19.20 39.62
CA ASP A 718 -14.45 20.15 40.40
C ASP A 718 -15.84 20.30 39.75
N LEU A 719 -16.90 19.97 40.49
CA LEU A 719 -18.26 19.80 39.99
C LEU A 719 -19.23 20.73 40.71
N LYS A 720 -20.25 21.23 40.00
CA LYS A 720 -21.35 22.01 40.59
C LYS A 720 -22.70 21.60 40.02
N ASP A 721 -23.70 21.41 40.87
CA ASP A 721 -25.07 21.13 40.44
C ASP A 721 -25.86 22.42 40.08
N ALA A 722 -27.08 22.25 39.59
CA ALA A 722 -27.97 23.38 39.25
C ALA A 722 -28.45 24.18 40.48
N LYS A 723 -28.35 23.63 41.70
CA LYS A 723 -28.78 24.28 42.96
C LYS A 723 -27.66 25.09 43.61
N GLY A 724 -26.40 24.87 43.22
CA GLY A 724 -25.23 25.56 43.73
C GLY A 724 -24.24 24.69 44.51
N ASN A 725 -24.60 23.45 44.82
CA ASN A 725 -23.80 22.53 45.62
C ASN A 725 -22.52 22.15 44.86
N ARG A 726 -21.39 22.03 45.58
CA ARG A 726 -20.08 21.72 45.01
C ARG A 726 -19.52 20.41 45.54
N HIS A 727 -19.08 19.55 44.63
CA HIS A 727 -18.39 18.29 44.96
C HIS A 727 -17.10 18.18 44.16
N PHE A 728 -16.17 17.35 44.62
CA PHE A 728 -14.92 17.10 43.94
C PHE A 728 -14.48 15.62 44.03
N ALA A 729 -13.65 15.22 43.07
CA ALA A 729 -12.94 13.94 43.07
C ALA A 729 -11.48 14.18 42.67
N VAL A 730 -10.55 13.46 43.30
CA VAL A 730 -9.12 13.45 42.97
C VAL A 730 -8.68 12.00 42.81
N TYR A 731 -7.83 11.73 41.84
CA TYR A 731 -7.18 10.42 41.67
C TYR A 731 -5.67 10.63 41.64
N LYS A 732 -4.96 10.04 42.60
CA LYS A 732 -3.51 10.23 42.81
C LYS A 732 -2.66 9.81 41.62
N ASN A 733 -3.11 8.80 40.87
CA ASN A 733 -2.44 8.32 39.67
C ASN A 733 -3.40 8.45 38.48
N PHE A 734 -3.07 9.30 37.52
CA PHE A 734 -3.77 9.47 36.25
C PHE A 734 -2.76 9.46 35.12
N ARG A 735 -2.97 8.60 34.13
CA ARG A 735 -2.32 8.72 32.82
C ARG A 735 -3.23 8.21 31.71
N ILE A 736 -2.94 8.64 30.49
CA ILE A 736 -3.49 8.03 29.28
C ILE A 736 -2.37 7.45 28.43
N GLU A 737 -2.66 6.34 27.75
CA GLU A 737 -1.74 5.74 26.78
C GLU A 737 -1.71 6.55 25.46
N ASP A 738 -0.91 6.13 24.47
CA ASP A 738 -0.75 6.84 23.19
C ASP A 738 -1.93 6.66 22.20
N GLU A 739 -1.88 7.34 21.04
CA GLU A 739 -2.92 7.19 20.01
C GLU A 739 -3.01 5.75 19.45
N ASN A 740 -1.88 5.06 19.32
CA ASN A 740 -1.86 3.66 18.89
C ASN A 740 -2.66 2.78 19.86
N SER A 741 -2.53 3.06 21.16
CA SER A 741 -3.30 2.48 22.25
C SER A 741 -4.66 3.17 22.48
N SER A 742 -5.11 4.01 21.54
CA SER A 742 -6.41 4.71 21.55
C SER A 742 -6.67 5.54 22.81
N TYR A 743 -5.63 6.19 23.35
CA TYR A 743 -5.68 7.00 24.57
C TYR A 743 -6.32 6.28 25.77
N THR A 744 -6.01 5.00 25.94
CA THR A 744 -6.56 4.16 27.02
C THR A 744 -6.31 4.79 28.39
N LEU A 745 -7.35 4.89 29.22
CA LEU A 745 -7.26 5.47 30.56
C LEU A 745 -6.56 4.53 31.55
N ARG A 746 -5.69 5.07 32.39
CA ARG A 746 -5.19 4.43 33.61
C ARG A 746 -5.45 5.37 34.78
N VAL A 747 -6.23 4.95 35.77
CA VAL A 747 -6.56 5.77 36.92
C VAL A 747 -6.66 4.96 38.21
N SER A 748 -6.13 5.48 39.32
CA SER A 748 -6.23 4.87 40.65
C SER A 748 -5.97 5.87 41.80
N GLY A 749 -6.28 5.44 43.03
CA GLY A 749 -6.02 6.23 44.23
C GLY A 749 -7.03 7.37 44.43
N TYR A 750 -8.32 7.04 44.39
CA TYR A 750 -9.43 7.96 44.61
C TYR A 750 -9.39 8.65 45.98
N ASN A 751 -9.78 9.92 46.02
CA ASN A 751 -10.15 10.68 47.22
C ASN A 751 -11.13 11.81 46.83
N GLY A 752 -12.17 12.05 47.62
CA GLY A 752 -13.10 13.16 47.39
C GLY A 752 -14.48 12.92 47.98
N ASN A 753 -15.42 13.81 47.67
CA ASN A 753 -16.81 13.74 48.13
C ASN A 753 -17.84 13.55 46.99
N ALA A 754 -17.42 13.47 45.73
CA ALA A 754 -18.32 13.16 44.59
C ALA A 754 -18.67 11.65 44.45
N GLY A 755 -18.04 10.76 45.22
CA GLY A 755 -18.05 9.31 45.01
C GLY A 755 -17.14 8.85 43.86
N ASP A 756 -16.64 7.61 43.92
CA ASP A 756 -15.70 7.06 42.94
C ASP A 756 -16.42 6.55 41.67
N GLY A 757 -16.83 7.49 40.81
CA GLY A 757 -17.43 7.17 39.52
C GLY A 757 -16.41 6.89 38.41
N PHE A 758 -15.18 7.43 38.51
CA PHE A 758 -14.23 7.41 37.39
C PHE A 758 -13.33 6.17 37.38
N ALA A 759 -13.15 5.47 38.52
CA ALA A 759 -12.43 4.18 38.54
C ALA A 759 -13.07 3.12 37.62
N PHE A 760 -14.40 3.15 37.43
CA PHE A 760 -15.11 2.27 36.49
C PHE A 760 -14.66 2.44 35.03
N HIS A 761 -14.11 3.59 34.67
CA HIS A 761 -13.59 3.88 33.32
C HIS A 761 -12.11 3.43 33.14
N ASN A 762 -11.46 2.93 34.20
CA ASN A 762 -10.06 2.48 34.15
C ASN A 762 -9.87 1.34 33.12
N GLY A 763 -8.82 1.44 32.31
CA GLY A 763 -8.50 0.48 31.25
C GLY A 763 -9.36 0.58 29.99
N LYS A 764 -10.32 1.51 29.92
CA LYS A 764 -11.17 1.70 28.72
C LYS A 764 -10.48 2.61 27.69
N LYS A 765 -10.78 2.37 26.41
CA LYS A 765 -10.28 3.18 25.28
C LYS A 765 -11.10 4.46 25.14
N PHE A 766 -10.46 5.56 24.77
CA PHE A 766 -11.21 6.78 24.42
C PHE A 766 -12.08 6.51 23.19
N SER A 767 -13.28 7.10 23.15
CA SER A 767 -14.28 6.85 22.12
C SER A 767 -15.02 8.12 21.73
N THR A 768 -15.12 8.37 20.43
CA THR A 768 -15.86 9.45 19.77
C THR A 768 -16.91 8.86 18.82
N LYS A 769 -17.79 9.70 18.26
CA LYS A 769 -18.82 9.30 17.26
C LYS A 769 -18.26 8.58 16.02
N ASP A 770 -16.99 8.78 15.70
CA ASP A 770 -16.30 8.31 14.50
C ASP A 770 -15.20 7.26 14.77
N ARG A 771 -14.78 7.03 16.03
CA ARG A 771 -13.71 6.07 16.39
C ARG A 771 -13.82 5.57 17.83
N GLY A 772 -13.55 4.29 18.05
CA GLY A 772 -13.70 3.63 19.35
C GLY A 772 -15.07 2.95 19.46
N PHE A 773 -15.68 2.96 20.65
CA PHE A 773 -17.03 2.42 20.85
C PHE A 773 -18.09 3.44 20.41
N THR A 774 -18.23 3.59 19.09
CA THR A 774 -19.05 4.65 18.47
C THR A 774 -20.52 4.60 18.88
N GLN A 775 -21.09 3.41 19.07
CA GLN A 775 -22.49 3.22 19.50
C GLN A 775 -22.78 3.93 20.84
N ALA A 776 -21.89 3.80 21.83
CA ALA A 776 -22.02 4.49 23.11
C ALA A 776 -21.78 6.00 22.98
N ALA A 777 -20.80 6.42 22.16
CA ALA A 777 -20.51 7.83 21.91
C ALA A 777 -21.66 8.58 21.20
N ASP A 778 -22.32 7.91 20.24
CA ASP A 778 -23.51 8.42 19.54
C ASP A 778 -24.72 8.46 20.49
N HIS A 779 -24.96 7.40 21.27
CA HIS A 779 -26.05 7.36 22.24
C HIS A 779 -25.93 8.47 23.30
N LEU A 780 -24.72 8.70 23.82
CA LEU A 780 -24.42 9.70 24.85
C LEU A 780 -24.11 11.10 24.30
N HIS A 781 -24.05 11.28 22.97
CA HIS A 781 -23.73 12.54 22.27
C HIS A 781 -22.47 13.27 22.77
N GLY A 782 -21.40 12.52 23.07
CA GLY A 782 -20.13 13.08 23.53
C GLY A 782 -19.04 12.03 23.65
N ALA A 783 -17.79 12.46 23.87
CA ALA A 783 -16.63 11.55 23.89
C ALA A 783 -16.08 11.31 25.29
N SER A 784 -15.80 10.05 25.63
CA SER A 784 -15.20 9.64 26.90
C SER A 784 -14.53 8.27 26.74
N TRP A 785 -13.99 7.75 27.83
CA TRP A 785 -13.55 6.36 27.97
C TRP A 785 -14.78 5.46 28.21
N HIS A 786 -15.63 5.35 27.19
CA HIS A 786 -16.97 4.78 27.28
C HIS A 786 -17.00 3.26 27.54
N MET A 787 -18.11 2.82 28.13
CA MET A 787 -18.59 1.44 28.17
C MET A 787 -20.00 1.41 27.56
N ASP A 788 -20.78 0.34 27.78
CA ASP A 788 -22.19 0.28 27.35
C ASP A 788 -23.07 1.38 27.99
N TRP A 789 -22.56 1.96 29.09
CA TRP A 789 -23.07 3.13 29.80
C TRP A 789 -21.88 3.93 30.37
N ALA A 790 -22.13 5.10 30.95
CA ALA A 790 -21.10 5.92 31.57
C ALA A 790 -21.46 6.23 33.03
N HIS A 791 -20.52 6.00 33.96
CA HIS A 791 -20.64 6.48 35.35
C HIS A 791 -20.27 7.96 35.45
N VAL A 792 -19.40 8.45 34.57
CA VAL A 792 -18.95 9.83 34.49
C VAL A 792 -18.94 10.27 33.02
N HIS A 793 -19.78 11.23 32.68
CA HIS A 793 -19.92 11.73 31.31
C HIS A 793 -19.85 13.26 31.26
N LEU A 794 -18.64 13.82 31.42
CA LEU A 794 -18.46 15.26 31.55
C LEU A 794 -18.41 16.00 30.19
N ASN A 795 -18.34 15.25 29.10
CA ASN A 795 -18.29 15.75 27.73
C ASN A 795 -19.65 15.65 26.98
N GLY A 796 -20.74 15.42 27.72
CA GLY A 796 -22.10 15.39 27.20
C GLY A 796 -22.70 16.77 26.87
N ILE A 797 -24.00 16.77 26.64
CA ILE A 797 -24.82 17.96 26.37
C ILE A 797 -24.95 18.80 27.65
N TYR A 798 -24.76 20.12 27.55
CA TYR A 798 -24.90 21.01 28.69
C TYR A 798 -26.39 21.32 28.96
N GLN A 799 -26.99 20.58 29.90
CA GLN A 799 -28.40 20.72 30.31
C GLN A 799 -28.52 20.67 31.84
N PRO A 800 -28.16 21.75 32.56
CA PRO A 800 -28.13 21.75 34.03
C PRO A 800 -29.51 21.45 34.65
N GLY A 801 -29.56 20.50 35.58
CA GLY A 801 -30.77 20.08 36.28
C GLY A 801 -31.67 19.10 35.52
N VAL A 802 -31.33 18.72 34.28
CA VAL A 802 -32.10 17.76 33.47
C VAL A 802 -31.54 16.34 33.68
N ASP A 803 -32.38 15.40 34.11
CA ASP A 803 -32.04 13.98 34.30
C ASP A 803 -32.10 13.21 32.96
N GLU A 804 -31.00 13.24 32.22
CA GLU A 804 -30.87 12.65 30.88
C GLU A 804 -29.47 12.04 30.74
N PRO A 805 -29.30 10.76 30.32
CA PRO A 805 -27.97 10.13 30.18
C PRO A 805 -26.99 10.90 29.29
N LYS A 806 -27.52 11.72 28.38
CA LYS A 806 -26.76 12.59 27.46
C LYS A 806 -26.22 13.85 28.13
N SER A 807 -26.75 14.23 29.30
CA SER A 807 -26.32 15.39 30.08
C SER A 807 -24.91 15.20 30.64
N ILE A 808 -24.24 16.31 30.94
CA ILE A 808 -23.00 16.33 31.72
C ILE A 808 -23.28 15.81 33.14
N HIS A 809 -22.89 14.60 33.49
CA HIS A 809 -23.30 14.01 34.78
C HIS A 809 -22.19 13.21 35.48
N TRP A 810 -22.40 12.97 36.78
CA TRP A 810 -21.58 12.14 37.66
C TRP A 810 -22.50 11.20 38.45
N TRP A 811 -22.60 9.96 38.00
CA TRP A 811 -23.66 9.03 38.38
C TRP A 811 -23.73 8.77 39.89
N VAL A 812 -22.57 8.61 40.53
CA VAL A 812 -22.48 8.27 41.96
C VAL A 812 -23.01 9.40 42.86
N TRP A 813 -23.05 10.65 42.36
CA TRP A 813 -23.56 11.80 43.10
C TRP A 813 -25.01 12.13 42.75
N LEU A 814 -25.33 12.26 41.46
CA LEU A 814 -26.63 12.78 41.00
C LEU A 814 -27.26 11.97 39.84
N LYS A 815 -26.85 10.71 39.62
CA LYS A 815 -27.30 9.88 38.49
C LYS A 815 -27.06 10.62 37.17
N ASN A 816 -28.07 10.80 36.30
CA ASN A 816 -27.91 11.55 35.03
C ASN A 816 -28.29 13.03 35.13
N VAL A 817 -28.57 13.58 36.32
CA VAL A 817 -28.94 14.99 36.46
C VAL A 817 -27.77 15.87 36.03
N GLY A 818 -28.02 16.71 35.03
CA GLY A 818 -27.01 17.56 34.43
C GLY A 818 -26.37 18.55 35.41
N LEU A 819 -25.05 18.62 35.39
CA LEU A 819 -24.23 19.54 36.16
C LEU A 819 -24.24 20.94 35.54
N ALA A 820 -24.20 21.97 36.38
CA ALA A 820 -24.09 23.38 35.97
C ALA A 820 -22.63 23.82 35.72
N PHE A 821 -21.66 23.05 36.22
CA PHE A 821 -20.24 23.30 36.01
C PHE A 821 -19.45 22.01 36.18
N THR A 822 -18.41 21.83 35.36
CA THR A 822 -17.36 20.84 35.60
C THR A 822 -16.03 21.39 35.09
N GLU A 823 -14.97 21.11 35.82
CA GLU A 823 -13.59 21.23 35.37
C GLU A 823 -12.85 19.91 35.60
N MET A 824 -12.02 19.53 34.63
CA MET A 824 -10.99 18.51 34.80
C MET A 824 -9.64 19.21 34.75
N LYS A 825 -8.79 18.98 35.75
CA LYS A 825 -7.47 19.62 35.87
C LYS A 825 -6.43 18.63 36.39
N VAL A 826 -5.20 18.73 35.90
CA VAL A 826 -4.10 17.81 36.21
C VAL A 826 -2.92 18.56 36.82
N ARG A 827 -2.13 17.85 37.64
CA ARG A 827 -0.94 18.40 38.31
C ARG A 827 0.11 17.29 38.44
N LEU A 828 1.38 17.58 38.16
CA LEU A 828 2.48 16.68 38.52
C LEU A 828 2.75 16.74 40.03
N ARG A 829 3.21 15.63 40.60
CA ARG A 829 3.46 15.43 42.04
C ARG A 829 4.93 15.22 42.34
#